data_AF-A0A5N6ZEF6-F1
#
_entry.id   AF-A0A5N6ZEF6-F1
#
_cell.length_a   1.000
_cell.length_b   1.000
_cell.length_c   1.000
_cell.angle_alpha   90.00
_cell.angle_beta   90.00
_cell.angle_gamma   90.00
#
_symmetry.space_group_name_H-M   'P 1'
#
loop_
_entity.id
_entity.type
_entity.pdbx_description
1 polymer ?
#
loop_
_entity_poly.entity_id
_entity_poly.type
_entity_poly.pdbx_seq_one_letter_code
_entity_poly.pdbx_strand_id
1 'polypeptide(L)'
;MIPERVYQLCHCSKTVSSELARDPNQAPIKLFHNLYSGQNTKEDKSTSENEIDGEDSLQKALECGNWGPTKPTKLFLKIYHDALCTLEKNPMAGVVSPPLMGSHGTIPLTIVAPLPDLCRHMANCIARAETEVFLGTNFWIHSDASKLVTNAFRELSRRAGKRGTKVVVKMIYDRGDPRQAYENHLDVPEKKYTSDKVQLPPAKEVPNIDLQVVNYHRPIFGTFHAKFMVIDRRIALLQSSNVQDNDNLEMMVRLEGPIVDAFYDTALISWGRHFNTPFPMLSSPAAGASMPSLSLMDVSHEDETRDLPLPEHTTAEQHYDLDIGNEARRVNGTIEPQPGESKTSPVTRHLNTTTQPNTTGDAPDCDQDIPMTPYTISPPHETFPMALVNREPWGAPNHTSIYTPQNAAFLSAIQNAERSIFIQTPNMNAEPLLEPLLAAVRRGVVVTCYLCLGYNDAGQLLPFQNGTNEMISNRLYNSLETPEEHSRLRIYNYVAKDQTKPIHNMFKRRSCHIKLMIIDGRVAIQGNGNLDTQSFYHSQEVNVLVDSPLLCRTWLEAINRNQNTVLYGAVSPEDGCWHDTITGKVPDGSIGVNPGRFSWAKGALTNYLYNYKINTPSAYTAARTALLDALGCAVETATKSTDVRGLLGPCVPGTIVPNGFRLPGTRYQMDPVKGAFDMGVLIRYLDHNDALGGVEWGHPSDNLGAILSISDWLSRASQTGEYKHTGPPLTMRTLLEALIKAYEIQGCYQMSNAFNAFGTDHVILVKLASAAVVSWLLGLTEEQTMATISHVWMDGHPSRLYRTGENTIPRKGWAAGDACMRAVHLALLVRSGQRGVPGALSSVPWGFYERSFGGRGFEFPRPFGTWTVRNVLFKVMPVEGHGISAVEAALVQRRRLVEMGLGPRDVERIEVRTTKAADLIINKQGPLYNAADRDHCIQYVVALALLKGSAPEVQDYLDESCWAKSEELASMRKRVLVVPDDRLTADYLDLDKKSIGSALTTFLQDGTILPEVLVEYPIGHVRNPGTSAVVRDKYWRNLRLMFSDAHIDGIIASVENNELSISEFVDLFWLQSLTDPKL
;
A
#
# COMPACT_ATOMS: atom_id res chain seq x y z
N MET A 1 25.39 22.46 -29.85
CA MET A 1 26.18 23.55 -29.29
C MET A 1 25.66 23.89 -27.92
N ILE A 2 26.53 24.02 -26.90
CA ILE A 2 26.16 24.56 -25.59
C ILE A 2 25.61 25.98 -25.79
N PRO A 3 24.38 26.28 -25.35
CA PRO A 3 23.83 27.63 -25.45
C PRO A 3 24.70 28.64 -24.72
N GLU A 4 24.92 29.82 -25.30
CA GLU A 4 25.83 30.83 -24.76
C GLU A 4 25.49 31.22 -23.32
N ARG A 5 24.19 31.28 -22.99
CA ARG A 5 23.72 31.49 -21.62
C ARG A 5 24.22 30.42 -20.64
N VAL A 6 24.16 29.14 -21.03
CA VAL A 6 24.66 28.03 -20.20
C VAL A 6 26.17 28.12 -20.04
N TYR A 7 26.89 28.42 -21.12
CA TYR A 7 28.34 28.63 -21.08
C TYR A 7 28.73 29.73 -20.07
N GLN A 8 28.04 30.87 -20.09
CA GLN A 8 28.25 31.96 -19.12
C GLN A 8 27.90 31.56 -17.69
N LEU A 9 26.84 30.78 -17.49
CA LEU A 9 26.48 30.26 -16.17
C LEU A 9 27.58 29.37 -15.58
N CYS A 10 28.21 28.51 -16.38
CA CYS A 10 29.31 27.65 -15.95
C CYS A 10 30.59 28.44 -15.62
N HIS A 11 30.81 29.60 -16.25
CA HIS A 11 31.94 30.48 -15.98
C HIS A 11 31.68 31.53 -14.89
N CYS A 12 30.51 31.48 -14.24
CA CYS A 12 30.19 32.38 -13.14
C CYS A 12 31.09 32.08 -11.93
N SER A 13 31.67 33.12 -11.33
CA SER A 13 32.45 32.98 -10.09
C SER A 13 31.61 32.79 -8.83
N LYS A 14 30.28 32.92 -8.94
CA LYS A 14 29.34 32.82 -7.82
C LYS A 14 28.60 31.48 -7.84
N THR A 15 28.66 30.79 -6.72
CA THR A 15 27.89 29.58 -6.41
C THR A 15 27.06 29.82 -5.14
N VAL A 16 26.10 28.94 -4.87
CA VAL A 16 25.30 29.00 -3.63
C VAL A 16 26.22 28.91 -2.40
N SER A 17 27.16 27.97 -2.41
CA SER A 17 28.18 27.83 -1.37
C SER A 17 29.09 29.05 -1.21
N SER A 18 29.54 29.69 -2.31
CA SER A 18 30.42 30.86 -2.22
C SER A 18 29.70 32.10 -1.67
N GLU A 19 28.42 32.29 -2.04
CA GLU A 19 27.64 33.43 -1.56
C GLU A 19 27.17 33.21 -0.11
N LEU A 20 26.83 31.98 0.31
CA LEU A 20 26.58 31.66 1.72
C LEU A 20 27.82 31.82 2.60
N ALA A 21 29.02 31.59 2.06
CA ALA A 21 30.26 31.89 2.79
C ALA A 21 30.44 33.39 3.06
N ARG A 22 29.85 34.26 2.23
CA ARG A 22 29.88 35.72 2.43
C ARG A 22 28.77 36.18 3.38
N ASP A 23 27.58 35.60 3.24
CA ASP A 23 26.42 35.90 4.09
C ASP A 23 25.66 34.60 4.44
N PRO A 24 25.97 33.99 5.60
CA PRO A 24 25.39 32.72 6.01
C PRO A 24 23.90 32.81 6.39
N ASN A 25 23.35 34.02 6.51
CA ASN A 25 21.97 34.24 6.95
C ASN A 25 20.96 34.07 5.79
N GLN A 26 21.39 33.84 4.56
CA GLN A 26 20.48 33.66 3.42
C GLN A 26 19.89 32.25 3.38
N ALA A 27 18.69 32.11 2.82
CA ALA A 27 18.11 30.80 2.52
C ALA A 27 18.74 30.26 1.22
N PRO A 28 19.36 29.07 1.22
CA PRO A 28 20.03 28.52 0.04
C PRO A 28 19.13 28.45 -1.19
N ILE A 29 17.86 28.06 -1.05
CA ILE A 29 16.95 27.96 -2.22
C ILE A 29 16.65 29.33 -2.83
N LYS A 30 16.46 30.36 -1.99
CA LYS A 30 16.20 31.73 -2.47
C LYS A 30 17.44 32.29 -3.16
N LEU A 31 18.62 32.04 -2.60
CA LEU A 31 19.89 32.42 -3.20
C LEU A 31 20.11 31.70 -4.54
N PHE A 32 19.81 30.40 -4.62
CA PHE A 32 19.89 29.62 -5.86
C PHE A 32 18.98 30.20 -6.95
N HIS A 33 17.74 30.55 -6.58
CA HIS A 33 16.85 31.30 -7.46
C HIS A 33 17.42 32.66 -7.85
N ASN A 34 17.91 33.47 -6.92
CA ASN A 34 18.42 34.80 -7.23
C ASN A 34 19.63 34.78 -8.18
N LEU A 35 20.51 33.78 -8.02
CA LEU A 35 21.67 33.61 -8.88
C LEU A 35 21.27 33.23 -10.31
N TYR A 36 20.24 32.40 -10.48
CA TYR A 36 20.01 31.72 -11.76
C TYR A 36 18.62 31.90 -12.40
N SER A 37 17.65 32.53 -11.73
CA SER A 37 16.31 32.82 -12.28
C SER A 37 16.22 34.15 -13.05
N GLY A 38 17.13 35.10 -12.79
CA GLY A 38 16.95 36.52 -13.13
C GLY A 38 17.72 37.10 -14.32
N GLN A 39 18.54 36.33 -15.05
CA GLN A 39 19.22 36.87 -16.26
C GLN A 39 18.32 36.78 -17.51
N ASN A 40 17.24 37.58 -17.53
CA ASN A 40 16.55 37.98 -18.76
C ASN A 40 17.29 39.19 -19.35
N THR A 41 18.42 38.97 -20.02
CA THR A 41 18.89 39.94 -21.02
C THR A 41 18.08 39.75 -22.29
N LYS A 42 17.56 40.85 -22.82
CA LYS A 42 16.75 40.95 -24.04
C LYS A 42 17.21 39.95 -25.11
N GLU A 43 16.23 39.25 -25.69
CA GLU A 43 16.38 38.49 -26.93
C GLU A 43 17.09 39.37 -27.98
N ASP A 44 18.37 39.12 -28.24
CA ASP A 44 18.96 39.50 -29.51
C ASP A 44 18.66 38.37 -30.50
N LYS A 45 17.65 38.62 -31.33
CA LYS A 45 17.37 37.83 -32.54
C LYS A 45 18.48 38.09 -33.55
N SER A 46 19.51 37.26 -33.55
CA SER A 46 20.47 37.10 -34.66
C SER A 46 21.30 35.84 -34.32
N THR A 47 21.52 34.81 -35.14
CA THR A 47 21.63 34.71 -36.60
C THR A 47 21.63 33.22 -37.00
N SER A 48 21.09 32.94 -38.19
CA SER A 48 21.41 31.85 -39.14
C SER A 48 21.96 30.52 -38.63
N GLU A 49 21.21 29.45 -38.93
CA GLU A 49 21.70 28.08 -39.14
C GLU A 49 22.88 28.08 -40.11
N ASN A 50 24.10 28.04 -39.58
CA ASN A 50 25.25 27.48 -40.28
C ASN A 50 25.60 26.18 -39.56
N GLU A 51 25.82 25.11 -40.33
CA GLU A 51 26.41 23.86 -39.83
C GLU A 51 27.77 24.19 -39.19
N ILE A 52 27.82 24.21 -37.87
CA ILE A 52 29.05 24.43 -37.09
C ILE A 52 29.54 23.08 -36.60
N ASP A 53 30.85 22.85 -36.80
CA ASP A 53 31.60 21.63 -36.56
C ASP A 53 31.35 21.04 -35.15
N GLY A 54 31.17 19.72 -35.06
CA GLY A 54 30.89 19.01 -33.80
C GLY A 54 32.03 19.11 -32.77
N GLU A 55 33.24 19.44 -33.22
CA GLU A 55 34.41 19.65 -32.34
C GLU A 55 34.31 20.94 -31.52
N ASP A 56 33.80 22.04 -32.08
CA ASP A 56 33.65 23.34 -31.39
C ASP A 56 32.65 23.24 -30.21
N SER A 57 31.60 22.43 -30.38
CA SER A 57 30.58 22.19 -29.35
C SER A 57 31.10 21.43 -28.13
N LEU A 58 31.99 20.46 -28.32
CA LEU A 58 32.59 19.69 -27.22
C LEU A 58 33.71 20.47 -26.52
N GLN A 59 34.39 21.36 -27.24
CA GLN A 59 35.37 22.28 -26.65
C GLN A 59 34.71 23.22 -25.66
N LYS A 60 33.54 23.81 -26.00
CA LYS A 60 32.76 24.61 -25.03
C LYS A 60 32.34 23.80 -23.79
N ALA A 61 31.94 22.54 -23.96
CA ALA A 61 31.58 21.68 -22.82
C ALA A 61 32.81 21.36 -21.95
N LEU A 62 33.99 21.17 -22.54
CA LEU A 62 35.25 21.01 -21.81
C LEU A 62 35.56 22.25 -20.97
N GLU A 63 35.37 23.45 -21.51
CA GLU A 63 35.61 24.71 -20.79
C GLU A 63 34.61 24.95 -19.64
N CYS A 64 33.42 24.33 -19.69
CA CYS A 64 32.41 24.46 -18.64
C CYS A 64 32.69 23.64 -17.37
N GLY A 65 33.79 22.90 -17.27
CA GLY A 65 34.12 22.11 -16.08
C GLY A 65 35.52 22.42 -15.53
N ASN A 66 35.71 22.20 -14.24
CA ASN A 66 37.00 22.38 -13.58
C ASN A 66 37.71 21.03 -13.40
N TRP A 67 38.44 20.60 -14.43
CA TRP A 67 39.04 19.26 -14.47
C TRP A 67 40.40 19.14 -13.76
N GLY A 68 40.95 20.25 -13.26
CA GLY A 68 42.26 20.30 -12.62
C GLY A 68 43.36 19.68 -13.50
N PRO A 69 44.14 18.69 -13.00
CA PRO A 69 45.19 18.03 -13.77
C PRO A 69 44.65 16.98 -14.76
N THR A 70 43.35 16.75 -14.80
CA THR A 70 42.72 15.65 -15.55
C THR A 70 42.15 16.12 -16.88
N LYS A 71 41.97 15.19 -17.82
CA LYS A 71 41.36 15.46 -19.12
C LYS A 71 40.20 14.50 -19.40
N PRO A 72 38.95 14.99 -19.51
CA PRO A 72 37.80 14.20 -19.94
C PRO A 72 38.00 13.52 -21.29
N THR A 73 37.52 12.29 -21.41
CA THR A 73 37.40 11.57 -22.68
C THR A 73 36.27 12.15 -23.52
N LYS A 74 36.31 11.87 -24.83
CA LYS A 74 35.26 12.31 -25.78
C LYS A 74 33.89 11.77 -25.40
N LEU A 75 33.79 10.53 -24.93
CA LEU A 75 32.52 9.92 -24.50
C LEU A 75 31.93 10.67 -23.30
N PHE A 76 32.75 10.91 -22.26
CA PHE A 76 32.32 11.69 -21.10
C PHE A 76 31.87 13.09 -21.50
N LEU A 77 32.63 13.79 -22.36
CA LEU A 77 32.29 15.16 -22.78
C LEU A 77 30.96 15.24 -23.55
N LYS A 78 30.62 14.24 -24.36
CA LYS A 78 29.32 14.19 -25.03
C LYS A 78 28.17 14.08 -24.02
N ILE A 79 28.33 13.21 -23.02
CA ILE A 79 27.33 13.01 -21.96
C ILE A 79 27.19 14.28 -21.10
N TYR A 80 28.32 14.87 -20.70
CA TYR A 80 28.37 16.11 -19.94
C TYR A 80 27.77 17.28 -20.72
N HIS A 81 28.08 17.39 -22.03
CA HIS A 81 27.51 18.38 -22.93
C HIS A 81 25.97 18.31 -22.94
N ASP A 82 25.40 17.12 -23.12
CA ASP A 82 23.94 16.98 -23.20
C ASP A 82 23.27 17.27 -21.85
N ALA A 83 23.93 16.90 -20.74
CA ALA A 83 23.48 17.28 -19.40
C ALA A 83 23.46 18.81 -19.23
N LEU A 84 24.51 19.52 -19.65
CA LEU A 84 24.60 20.98 -19.60
C LEU A 84 23.52 21.67 -20.44
N CYS A 85 23.24 21.16 -21.65
CA CYS A 85 22.20 21.73 -22.52
C CYS A 85 20.82 21.81 -21.85
N THR A 86 20.52 20.93 -20.89
CA THR A 86 19.23 20.98 -20.17
C THR A 86 19.08 22.23 -19.29
N LEU A 87 20.18 22.83 -18.88
CA LEU A 87 20.20 24.04 -18.03
C LEU A 87 19.70 25.28 -18.77
N GLU A 88 19.59 25.25 -20.09
CA GLU A 88 19.01 26.35 -20.86
C GLU A 88 17.55 26.61 -20.48
N LYS A 89 16.77 25.54 -20.32
CA LYS A 89 15.35 25.61 -19.95
C LYS A 89 15.18 25.92 -18.47
N ASN A 90 15.95 25.25 -17.62
CA ASN A 90 15.96 25.49 -16.18
C ASN A 90 17.39 25.33 -15.64
N PRO A 91 18.10 26.45 -15.38
CA PRO A 91 19.43 26.43 -14.79
C PRO A 91 19.55 25.72 -13.44
N MET A 92 18.41 25.54 -12.75
CA MET A 92 18.34 24.95 -11.42
C MET A 92 18.01 23.45 -11.43
N ALA A 93 17.71 22.86 -12.60
CA ALA A 93 17.26 21.47 -12.72
C ALA A 93 18.29 20.45 -12.20
N GLY A 94 19.57 20.82 -12.16
CA GLY A 94 20.65 19.98 -11.62
C GLY A 94 20.84 20.07 -10.10
N VAL A 95 20.08 20.90 -9.37
CA VAL A 95 20.20 21.03 -7.90
C VAL A 95 21.67 21.22 -7.44
N VAL A 96 22.46 21.90 -8.25
CA VAL A 96 23.88 22.22 -8.05
C VAL A 96 24.17 23.49 -8.83
N SER A 97 25.01 24.37 -8.31
CA SER A 97 25.47 25.55 -9.06
C SER A 97 26.19 25.11 -10.35
N PRO A 98 25.84 25.64 -11.54
CA PRO A 98 26.44 25.22 -12.80
C PRO A 98 27.98 25.19 -12.84
N PRO A 99 28.72 26.15 -12.23
CA PRO A 99 30.19 26.11 -12.17
C PRO A 99 30.78 24.91 -11.41
N LEU A 100 30.00 24.26 -10.56
CA LEU A 100 30.41 23.09 -9.77
C LEU A 100 29.94 21.78 -10.39
N MET A 101 29.20 21.80 -11.50
CA MET A 101 28.62 20.60 -12.09
C MET A 101 29.68 19.63 -12.61
N GLY A 102 30.77 20.14 -13.24
CA GLY A 102 31.91 19.36 -13.73
C GLY A 102 33.17 19.62 -12.90
N SER A 103 33.77 18.55 -12.36
CA SER A 103 34.97 18.62 -11.51
C SER A 103 35.86 17.36 -11.64
N HIS A 104 36.73 17.11 -10.68
CA HIS A 104 37.54 15.89 -10.58
C HIS A 104 37.68 15.44 -9.12
N GLY A 105 38.04 14.17 -8.90
CA GLY A 105 38.20 13.60 -7.57
C GLY A 105 38.69 12.15 -7.59
N THR A 106 38.63 11.49 -6.43
CA THR A 106 38.97 10.07 -6.27
C THR A 106 37.82 9.29 -5.61
N ILE A 107 37.81 7.96 -5.80
CA ILE A 107 36.89 7.04 -5.13
C ILE A 107 37.70 5.92 -4.44
N PRO A 108 38.20 6.15 -3.21
CA PRO A 108 39.06 5.20 -2.52
C PRO A 108 38.32 3.96 -1.98
N LEU A 109 37.01 4.01 -1.81
CA LEU A 109 36.21 2.91 -1.26
C LEU A 109 34.89 2.75 -2.02
N THR A 110 34.61 1.50 -2.41
CA THR A 110 33.30 1.06 -2.90
C THR A 110 32.79 -0.06 -2.00
N ILE A 111 31.52 0.03 -1.60
CA ILE A 111 30.83 -0.98 -0.80
C ILE A 111 29.71 -1.57 -1.64
N VAL A 112 29.65 -2.91 -1.74
CA VAL A 112 28.54 -3.66 -2.34
C VAL A 112 28.12 -4.71 -1.32
N ALA A 113 27.12 -4.39 -0.51
CA ALA A 113 26.82 -5.12 0.72
C ALA A 113 25.38 -4.89 1.18
N PRO A 114 24.88 -5.69 2.15
CA PRO A 114 23.64 -5.38 2.86
C PRO A 114 23.71 -4.01 3.56
N LEU A 115 22.54 -3.39 3.79
CA LEU A 115 22.48 -2.05 4.36
C LEU A 115 23.24 -1.84 5.69
N PRO A 116 23.26 -2.78 6.67
CA PRO A 116 24.02 -2.58 7.90
C PRO A 116 25.48 -2.21 7.64
N ASP A 117 26.11 -2.75 6.59
CA ASP A 117 27.48 -2.43 6.20
C ASP A 117 27.67 -1.02 5.66
N LEU A 118 26.71 -0.51 4.91
CA LEU A 118 26.70 0.89 4.50
C LEU A 118 26.57 1.81 5.72
N CYS A 119 25.68 1.46 6.66
CA CYS A 119 25.51 2.20 7.91
C CYS A 119 26.73 2.13 8.83
N ARG A 120 27.51 1.02 8.82
CA ARG A 120 28.80 0.93 9.51
C ARG A 120 29.82 1.92 8.96
N HIS A 121 29.91 2.05 7.64
CA HIS A 121 30.81 3.05 7.04
C HIS A 121 30.37 4.48 7.37
N MET A 122 29.07 4.77 7.28
CA MET A 122 28.51 6.05 7.72
C MET A 122 28.84 6.33 9.18
N ALA A 123 28.70 5.32 10.06
CA ALA A 123 28.99 5.42 11.48
C ALA A 123 30.47 5.75 11.74
N ASN A 124 31.40 5.11 11.02
CA ASN A 124 32.83 5.43 11.10
C ASN A 124 33.11 6.86 10.64
N CYS A 125 32.55 7.29 9.51
CA CYS A 125 32.72 8.66 9.01
C CYS A 125 32.13 9.71 9.98
N ILE A 126 30.95 9.46 10.56
CA ILE A 126 30.34 10.33 11.56
C ILE A 126 31.21 10.40 12.82
N ALA A 127 31.69 9.26 13.33
CA ALA A 127 32.53 9.23 14.53
C ALA A 127 33.90 9.90 14.33
N ARG A 128 34.40 9.99 13.08
CA ARG A 128 35.62 10.69 12.73
C ARG A 128 35.43 12.18 12.46
N ALA A 129 34.20 12.64 12.23
CA ALA A 129 33.93 14.03 11.90
C ALA A 129 34.43 15.02 12.96
N GLU A 130 34.92 16.17 12.51
CA GLU A 130 35.52 17.18 13.38
C GLU A 130 34.70 18.46 13.47
N THR A 131 33.99 18.84 12.40
CA THR A 131 33.36 20.15 12.24
C THR A 131 31.89 20.08 11.84
N GLU A 132 31.54 19.27 10.83
CA GLU A 132 30.17 19.20 10.32
C GLU A 132 29.82 17.90 9.59
N VAL A 133 28.54 17.55 9.64
CA VAL A 133 27.94 16.44 8.89
C VAL A 133 26.62 16.89 8.28
N PHE A 134 26.44 16.67 6.99
CA PHE A 134 25.13 16.68 6.33
C PHE A 134 24.74 15.25 5.98
N LEU A 135 23.53 14.81 6.36
CA LEU A 135 22.99 13.50 6.03
C LEU A 135 21.64 13.63 5.34
N GLY A 136 21.58 13.29 4.05
CA GLY A 136 20.34 13.15 3.30
C GLY A 136 19.97 11.68 3.10
N THR A 137 18.72 11.33 3.37
CA THR A 137 18.15 10.04 3.00
C THR A 137 16.68 10.20 2.61
N ASN A 138 16.16 9.46 1.64
CA ASN A 138 14.75 9.57 1.30
C ASN A 138 13.86 9.10 2.45
N PHE A 139 14.20 7.98 3.09
CA PHE A 139 13.40 7.43 4.16
C PHE A 139 14.23 7.08 5.38
N TRP A 140 13.73 7.47 6.55
CA TRP A 140 14.29 7.14 7.86
C TRP A 140 13.22 6.53 8.77
N ILE A 141 13.55 5.40 9.38
CA ILE A 141 12.76 4.79 10.44
C ILE A 141 13.68 4.19 11.50
N HIS A 142 13.22 4.18 12.75
CA HIS A 142 13.92 3.46 13.80
C HIS A 142 14.05 1.96 13.45
N SER A 143 15.28 1.45 13.51
CA SER A 143 15.73 0.14 13.02
C SER A 143 17.16 -0.15 13.52
N ASP A 144 17.67 -1.36 13.36
CA ASP A 144 19.08 -1.68 13.68
C ASP A 144 20.07 -0.89 12.82
N ALA A 145 19.80 -0.74 11.52
CA ALA A 145 20.60 0.10 10.63
C ALA A 145 20.64 1.57 11.10
N SER A 146 19.48 2.14 11.46
CA SER A 146 19.41 3.50 12.02
C SER A 146 20.16 3.62 13.35
N LYS A 147 20.19 2.55 14.15
CA LYS A 147 20.83 2.52 15.47
C LYS A 147 22.35 2.63 15.35
N LEU A 148 22.98 2.01 14.33
CA LEU A 148 24.41 2.21 14.02
C LEU A 148 24.75 3.70 13.82
N VAL A 149 23.91 4.42 13.07
CA VAL A 149 24.08 5.86 12.80
C VAL A 149 23.85 6.70 14.06
N THR A 150 22.78 6.42 14.83
CA THR A 150 22.52 7.19 16.07
C THR A 150 23.56 6.95 17.16
N ASN A 151 24.12 5.73 17.25
CA ASN A 151 25.26 5.43 18.11
C ASN A 151 26.48 6.25 17.70
N ALA A 152 26.73 6.39 16.39
CA ALA A 152 27.81 7.23 15.89
C ALA A 152 27.63 8.71 16.24
N PHE A 153 26.41 9.24 16.27
CA PHE A 153 26.18 10.60 16.78
C PHE A 153 26.54 10.73 18.26
N ARG A 154 26.23 9.74 19.09
CA ARG A 154 26.64 9.73 20.51
C ARG A 154 28.16 9.70 20.65
N GLU A 155 28.82 8.86 19.86
CA GLU A 155 30.27 8.77 19.82
C GLU A 155 30.93 10.07 19.33
N LEU A 156 30.39 10.69 18.27
CA LEU A 156 30.83 11.98 17.75
C LEU A 156 30.72 13.06 18.82
N SER A 157 29.57 13.16 19.51
CA SER A 157 29.38 14.10 20.62
C SER A 157 30.41 13.87 21.74
N ARG A 158 30.68 12.59 22.08
CA ARG A 158 31.68 12.24 23.09
C ARG A 158 33.09 12.68 22.67
N ARG A 159 33.47 12.48 21.41
CA ARG A 159 34.78 12.88 20.86
C ARG A 159 34.91 14.39 20.75
N ALA A 160 33.88 15.07 20.27
CA ALA A 160 33.82 16.53 20.22
C ALA A 160 33.97 17.15 21.62
N GLY A 161 33.29 16.59 22.62
CA GLY A 161 33.44 17.00 24.02
C GLY A 161 34.87 16.83 24.54
N LYS A 162 35.55 15.72 24.22
CA LYS A 162 36.97 15.52 24.56
C LYS A 162 37.88 16.54 23.89
N ARG A 163 37.55 16.98 22.67
CA ARG A 163 38.28 18.03 21.94
C ARG A 163 37.94 19.45 22.42
N GLY A 164 36.88 19.62 23.21
CA GLY A 164 36.35 20.94 23.57
C GLY A 164 35.68 21.67 22.39
N THR A 165 35.22 20.93 21.37
CA THR A 165 34.56 21.49 20.18
C THR A 165 33.08 21.10 20.10
N LYS A 166 32.31 21.78 19.25
CA LYS A 166 30.97 21.38 18.84
C LYS A 166 30.95 21.06 17.34
N VAL A 167 30.11 20.10 16.95
CA VAL A 167 29.95 19.66 15.56
C VAL A 167 28.54 19.99 15.08
N VAL A 168 28.42 20.57 13.89
CA VAL A 168 27.11 20.90 13.29
C VAL A 168 26.61 19.72 12.47
N VAL A 169 25.46 19.16 12.83
CA VAL A 169 24.86 18.02 12.13
C VAL A 169 23.50 18.42 11.56
N LYS A 170 23.35 18.30 10.25
CA LYS A 170 22.08 18.53 9.56
C LYS A 170 21.59 17.25 8.91
N MET A 171 20.31 16.96 9.09
CA MET A 171 19.69 15.77 8.52
C MET A 171 18.42 16.14 7.76
N ILE A 172 18.26 15.57 6.57
CA ILE A 172 17.06 15.74 5.75
C ILE A 172 16.48 14.38 5.38
N TYR A 173 15.17 14.24 5.50
CA TYR A 173 14.43 13.08 5.00
C TYR A 173 13.09 13.44 4.36
N ASP A 174 12.47 12.50 3.67
CA ASP A 174 11.14 12.63 3.10
C ASP A 174 10.10 11.85 3.92
N ARG A 175 9.08 12.54 4.40
CA ARG A 175 7.85 11.97 4.93
C ARG A 175 6.69 12.92 4.63
N GLY A 176 5.78 12.50 3.75
CA GLY A 176 4.59 13.28 3.42
C GLY A 176 3.83 13.79 4.67
N ASP A 177 3.54 15.10 4.68
CA ASP A 177 2.84 15.84 5.72
C ASP A 177 1.90 16.83 5.02
N PRO A 178 0.60 16.91 5.39
CA PRO A 178 -0.36 17.80 4.72
C PRO A 178 0.07 19.27 4.64
N ARG A 179 0.91 19.74 5.58
CA ARG A 179 1.45 21.11 5.57
C ARG A 179 2.36 21.38 4.36
N GLN A 180 2.90 20.33 3.73
CA GLN A 180 3.78 20.44 2.56
C GLN A 180 3.04 20.85 1.29
N ALA A 181 1.71 20.93 1.32
CA ALA A 181 0.94 21.62 0.28
C ALA A 181 1.25 23.13 0.20
N TYR A 182 1.73 23.73 1.30
CA TYR A 182 2.09 25.15 1.38
C TYR A 182 3.60 25.38 1.50
N GLU A 183 4.29 24.52 2.27
CA GLU A 183 5.72 24.65 2.55
C GLU A 183 6.42 23.28 2.46
N ASN A 184 7.19 23.05 1.40
CA ASN A 184 7.75 21.72 1.11
C ASN A 184 8.80 21.26 2.15
N HIS A 185 9.59 22.20 2.68
CA HIS A 185 10.61 21.94 3.71
C HIS A 185 10.10 22.31 5.10
N LEU A 186 9.84 21.31 5.93
CA LEU A 186 9.34 21.50 7.30
C LEU A 186 10.42 21.19 8.33
N ASP A 187 10.60 22.08 9.30
CA ASP A 187 11.44 21.79 10.46
C ASP A 187 10.82 20.63 11.28
N VAL A 188 11.68 19.75 11.79
CA VAL A 188 11.29 18.63 12.63
C VAL A 188 11.75 18.94 14.07
N PRO A 189 10.84 19.32 14.97
CA PRO A 189 11.19 19.59 16.36
C PRO A 189 11.75 18.36 17.06
N GLU A 190 12.53 18.56 18.13
CA GLU A 190 13.12 17.47 18.93
C GLU A 190 12.10 16.42 19.32
N LYS A 191 10.95 16.84 19.89
CA LYS A 191 9.85 15.93 20.25
C LYS A 191 9.40 15.01 19.10
N LYS A 192 9.49 15.46 17.84
CA LYS A 192 9.10 14.68 16.66
C LYS A 192 10.22 13.74 16.23
N TYR A 193 11.48 14.18 16.21
CA TYR A 193 12.59 13.31 15.80
C TYR A 193 13.03 12.32 16.89
N THR A 194 12.72 12.56 18.16
CA THR A 194 12.95 11.62 19.26
C THR A 194 11.79 10.63 19.45
N SER A 195 10.75 10.70 18.62
CA SER A 195 9.61 9.77 18.68
C SER A 195 10.01 8.35 18.30
N ASP A 196 9.20 7.37 18.69
CA ASP A 196 9.46 5.93 18.45
C ASP A 196 9.69 5.58 16.97
N LYS A 197 9.16 6.38 16.05
CA LYS A 197 9.32 6.17 14.60
C LYS A 197 10.68 6.62 14.06
N VAL A 198 11.39 7.54 14.74
CA VAL A 198 12.61 8.18 14.22
C VAL A 198 13.80 7.92 15.14
N GLN A 199 13.62 8.07 16.45
CA GLN A 199 14.62 7.81 17.50
C GLN A 199 16.01 8.40 17.26
N LEU A 200 16.08 9.62 16.70
CA LEU A 200 17.32 10.40 16.77
C LEU A 200 17.62 10.78 18.23
N PRO A 201 18.90 10.89 18.63
CA PRO A 201 19.25 11.19 20.01
C PRO A 201 18.74 12.58 20.42
N PRO A 202 18.11 12.72 21.60
CA PRO A 202 17.72 14.03 22.12
C PRO A 202 18.96 14.89 22.40
N ALA A 203 18.82 16.22 22.40
CA ALA A 203 19.94 17.15 22.53
C ALA A 203 20.75 16.91 23.82
N LYS A 204 20.08 16.46 24.89
CA LYS A 204 20.71 16.10 26.17
C LYS A 204 21.70 14.91 26.09
N GLU A 205 21.50 13.99 25.15
CA GLU A 205 22.39 12.82 24.95
C GLU A 205 23.61 13.17 24.09
N VAL A 206 23.50 14.23 23.28
CA VAL A 206 24.54 14.67 22.35
C VAL A 206 24.89 16.15 22.54
N PRO A 207 25.32 16.59 23.75
CA PRO A 207 25.48 18.02 24.09
C PRO A 207 26.52 18.77 23.25
N ASN A 208 27.43 18.06 22.57
CA ASN A 208 28.47 18.63 21.72
C ASN A 208 28.12 18.57 20.23
N ILE A 209 26.87 18.22 19.89
CA ILE A 209 26.33 18.26 18.53
C ILE A 209 25.20 19.29 18.47
N ASP A 210 25.19 20.11 17.41
CA ASP A 210 24.04 20.90 17.03
C ASP A 210 23.27 20.14 15.94
N LEU A 211 22.22 19.40 16.34
CA LEU A 211 21.42 18.56 15.45
C LEU A 211 20.18 19.31 14.94
N GLN A 212 20.09 19.47 13.62
CA GLN A 212 18.93 20.08 12.94
C GLN A 212 18.36 19.10 11.92
N VAL A 213 17.03 18.98 11.90
CA VAL A 213 16.33 17.98 11.10
C VAL A 213 15.23 18.63 10.27
N VAL A 214 15.22 18.38 8.96
CA VAL A 214 14.22 18.87 8.01
C VAL A 214 13.51 17.69 7.33
N ASN A 215 12.20 17.85 7.18
CA ASN A 215 11.36 16.96 6.39
C ASN A 215 11.00 17.63 5.06
N TYR A 216 11.42 17.06 3.94
CA TYR A 216 11.24 17.63 2.61
C TYR A 216 10.47 16.68 1.68
N HIS A 217 9.34 17.15 1.18
CA HIS A 217 8.51 16.46 0.20
C HIS A 217 7.84 17.49 -0.73
N ARG A 218 7.63 17.14 -2.00
CA ARG A 218 6.98 18.00 -3.00
C ARG A 218 5.70 17.33 -3.53
N PRO A 219 4.54 17.53 -2.88
CA PRO A 219 3.27 16.96 -3.34
C PRO A 219 2.98 17.26 -4.83
N ILE A 220 2.35 16.37 -5.59
CA ILE A 220 1.70 15.10 -5.19
C ILE A 220 2.66 13.90 -5.32
N PHE A 221 3.47 13.87 -6.38
CA PHE A 221 4.40 12.75 -6.65
C PHE A 221 5.88 13.05 -6.42
N GLY A 222 6.23 14.31 -6.19
CA GLY A 222 7.61 14.74 -6.06
C GLY A 222 8.19 14.35 -4.71
N THR A 223 9.26 13.57 -4.71
CA THR A 223 9.89 13.06 -3.50
C THR A 223 11.33 13.54 -3.41
N PHE A 224 11.82 13.78 -2.19
CA PHE A 224 13.27 13.91 -1.96
C PHE A 224 13.87 12.51 -1.98
N HIS A 225 14.20 11.99 -3.16
CA HIS A 225 14.74 10.64 -3.33
C HIS A 225 16.28 10.60 -3.29
N ALA A 226 16.95 11.58 -2.69
CA ALA A 226 18.40 11.61 -2.60
C ALA A 226 18.93 10.90 -1.34
N LYS A 227 20.06 10.18 -1.47
CA LYS A 227 20.78 9.55 -0.35
C LYS A 227 22.27 9.80 -0.50
N PHE A 228 22.76 10.72 0.31
CA PHE A 228 24.17 11.09 0.34
C PHE A 228 24.54 11.73 1.67
N MET A 229 25.82 11.71 2.01
CA MET A 229 26.36 12.31 3.22
C MET A 229 27.55 13.19 2.85
N VAL A 230 27.69 14.37 3.47
CA VAL A 230 28.89 15.21 3.33
C VAL A 230 29.50 15.40 4.70
N ILE A 231 30.80 15.14 4.83
CA ILE A 231 31.52 15.15 6.11
C ILE A 231 32.66 16.13 6.00
N ASP A 232 32.66 17.14 6.88
CA ASP A 232 33.68 18.19 6.99
C ASP A 232 34.00 18.90 5.66
N ARG A 233 33.09 18.81 4.67
CA ARG A 233 33.34 19.22 3.28
C ARG A 233 34.66 18.64 2.72
N ARG A 234 35.02 17.41 3.13
CA ARG A 234 36.20 16.66 2.65
C ARG A 234 35.84 15.32 2.05
N ILE A 235 34.75 14.72 2.51
CA ILE A 235 34.26 13.43 2.05
C ILE A 235 32.80 13.59 1.64
N ALA A 236 32.44 13.01 0.50
CA ALA A 236 31.04 12.76 0.15
C ALA A 236 30.82 11.24 0.10
N LEU A 237 29.70 10.77 0.65
CA LEU A 237 29.23 9.40 0.47
C LEU A 237 27.99 9.46 -0.42
N LEU A 238 27.96 8.66 -1.49
CA LEU A 238 26.80 8.50 -2.36
C LEU A 238 26.34 7.05 -2.32
N GLN A 239 25.09 6.80 -1.96
CA GLN A 239 24.59 5.46 -1.66
C GLN A 239 23.22 5.19 -2.30
N SER A 240 22.91 3.93 -2.59
CA SER A 240 21.60 3.56 -3.12
C SER A 240 20.49 3.44 -2.06
N SER A 241 20.84 3.38 -0.77
CA SER A 241 19.98 2.91 0.31
C SER A 241 19.32 3.99 1.16
N ASN A 242 18.11 3.68 1.63
CA ASN A 242 17.44 4.38 2.73
C ASN A 242 18.00 3.90 4.09
N VAL A 243 17.72 4.64 5.16
CA VAL A 243 18.10 4.22 6.52
C VAL A 243 16.91 3.53 7.21
N GLN A 244 16.81 2.21 7.02
CA GLN A 244 15.75 1.33 7.54
C GLN A 244 16.17 -0.14 7.47
N ASP A 245 15.64 -1.05 8.28
CA ASP A 245 15.96 -2.48 8.07
C ASP A 245 15.26 -2.99 6.79
N ASN A 246 16.01 -3.71 5.95
CA ASN A 246 15.54 -4.28 4.69
C ASN A 246 16.40 -5.47 4.24
N ASP A 247 16.02 -6.05 3.10
CA ASP A 247 16.59 -7.26 2.52
C ASP A 247 17.44 -7.00 1.26
N ASN A 248 17.91 -5.75 1.06
CA ASN A 248 18.59 -5.34 -0.15
C ASN A 248 20.11 -5.55 -0.08
N LEU A 249 20.68 -5.99 -1.20
CA LEU A 249 22.04 -5.68 -1.59
C LEU A 249 22.08 -4.24 -2.15
N GLU A 250 22.98 -3.43 -1.62
CA GLU A 250 23.07 -1.99 -1.88
C GLU A 250 24.50 -1.62 -2.31
N MET A 251 24.68 -0.42 -2.86
CA MET A 251 25.98 0.11 -3.27
C MET A 251 26.22 1.49 -2.65
N MET A 252 27.44 1.71 -2.14
CA MET A 252 27.91 3.01 -1.68
C MET A 252 29.31 3.28 -2.22
N VAL A 253 29.59 4.54 -2.54
CA VAL A 253 30.92 5.01 -2.89
C VAL A 253 31.31 6.18 -2.00
N ARG A 254 32.59 6.22 -1.62
CA ARG A 254 33.22 7.36 -0.94
C ARG A 254 33.94 8.20 -1.98
N LEU A 255 33.62 9.49 -2.07
CA LEU A 255 34.28 10.45 -2.95
C LEU A 255 35.10 11.46 -2.15
N GLU A 256 36.27 11.80 -2.67
CA GLU A 256 37.17 12.81 -2.12
C GLU A 256 37.71 13.74 -3.21
N GLY A 257 38.20 14.91 -2.78
CA GLY A 257 38.75 15.94 -3.67
C GLY A 257 37.73 17.02 -4.08
N PRO A 258 38.06 17.83 -5.09
CA PRO A 258 37.25 19.00 -5.48
C PRO A 258 35.78 18.71 -5.78
N ILE A 259 35.43 17.52 -6.28
CA ILE A 259 34.05 17.10 -6.52
C ILE A 259 33.14 17.20 -5.27
N VAL A 260 33.71 17.14 -4.06
CA VAL A 260 32.95 17.26 -2.81
C VAL A 260 32.30 18.64 -2.68
N ASP A 261 32.85 19.69 -3.30
CA ASP A 261 32.21 21.01 -3.33
C ASP A 261 30.86 20.99 -4.06
N ALA A 262 30.69 20.13 -5.07
CA ALA A 262 29.43 19.97 -5.78
C ALA A 262 28.37 19.26 -4.93
N PHE A 263 28.75 18.22 -4.18
CA PHE A 263 27.87 17.55 -3.20
C PHE A 263 27.50 18.49 -2.05
N TYR A 264 28.45 19.31 -1.60
CA TYR A 264 28.20 20.31 -0.58
C TYR A 264 27.19 21.36 -1.04
N ASP A 265 27.36 21.90 -2.25
CA ASP A 265 26.40 22.83 -2.85
C ASP A 265 25.01 22.20 -3.01
N THR A 266 24.95 20.93 -3.43
CA THR A 266 23.72 20.13 -3.51
C THR A 266 23.05 19.96 -2.15
N ALA A 267 23.82 19.74 -1.08
CA ALA A 267 23.32 19.65 0.30
C ALA A 267 22.68 20.98 0.75
N LEU A 268 23.35 22.11 0.48
CA LEU A 268 22.85 23.44 0.80
C LEU A 268 21.53 23.72 0.06
N ILE A 269 21.50 23.48 -1.26
CA ILE A 269 20.30 23.69 -2.10
C ILE A 269 19.15 22.79 -1.63
N SER A 270 19.42 21.51 -1.37
CA SER A 270 18.41 20.54 -0.91
C SER A 270 17.87 20.87 0.47
N TRP A 271 18.69 21.41 1.37
CA TRP A 271 18.25 21.92 2.68
C TRP A 271 17.24 23.06 2.53
N GLY A 272 17.52 23.98 1.61
CA GLY A 272 16.62 25.02 1.12
C GLY A 272 16.24 26.14 2.11
N ARG A 273 16.28 25.89 3.42
CA ARG A 273 15.89 26.82 4.49
C ARG A 273 17.07 27.62 5.05
N HIS A 274 16.77 28.70 5.77
CA HIS A 274 17.77 29.40 6.58
C HIS A 274 18.43 28.46 7.59
N PHE A 275 19.72 28.68 7.87
CA PHE A 275 20.42 27.94 8.91
C PHE A 275 20.24 28.62 10.26
N ASN A 276 19.75 27.89 11.27
CA ASN A 276 19.82 28.38 12.65
C ASN A 276 21.28 28.51 13.11
N THR A 277 22.08 27.51 12.73
CA THR A 277 23.54 27.51 12.89
C THR A 277 24.15 27.20 11.53
N PRO A 278 24.91 28.13 10.93
CA PRO A 278 25.57 27.89 9.66
C PRO A 278 26.57 26.73 9.73
N PHE A 279 26.88 26.17 8.57
CA PHE A 279 27.94 25.18 8.45
C PHE A 279 29.33 25.84 8.66
N PRO A 280 30.17 25.36 9.60
CA PRO A 280 31.51 25.87 9.83
C PRO A 280 32.42 25.91 8.60
N MET A 281 32.26 24.99 7.63
CA MET A 281 33.16 24.86 6.48
C MET A 281 32.71 25.64 5.23
N LEU A 282 31.76 26.58 5.36
CA LEU A 282 31.28 27.41 4.24
C LEU A 282 32.44 28.11 3.50
N SER A 283 33.43 28.63 4.22
CA SER A 283 34.60 29.34 3.65
C SER A 283 35.80 28.42 3.34
N SER A 284 35.66 27.10 3.44
CA SER A 284 36.77 26.15 3.36
C SER A 284 36.53 25.07 2.30
N PRO A 285 36.57 25.43 1.00
CA PRO A 285 36.27 24.53 -0.11
C PRO A 285 37.17 23.30 -0.15
N ALA A 286 36.63 22.18 -0.63
CA ALA A 286 37.36 20.93 -0.82
C ALA A 286 38.48 21.07 -1.85
N ALA A 287 38.29 21.93 -2.87
CA ALA A 287 39.27 22.16 -3.92
C ALA A 287 40.65 22.66 -3.43
N GLY A 288 40.72 23.27 -2.24
CA GLY A 288 41.96 23.76 -1.62
C GLY A 288 42.54 22.86 -0.54
N ALA A 289 41.99 21.66 -0.31
CA ALA A 289 42.36 20.78 0.79
C ALA A 289 43.00 19.47 0.34
N SER A 290 43.79 18.86 1.23
CA SER A 290 44.33 17.51 1.02
C SER A 290 43.23 16.45 1.07
N MET A 291 43.33 15.43 0.22
CA MET A 291 42.43 14.28 0.24
C MET A 291 42.69 13.40 1.47
N PRO A 292 41.68 13.14 2.33
CA PRO A 292 41.86 12.40 3.59
C PRO A 292 42.49 11.01 3.43
N SER A 293 42.13 10.27 2.39
CA SER A 293 42.64 8.91 2.19
C SER A 293 44.10 8.87 1.73
N LEU A 294 44.60 9.91 1.05
CA LEU A 294 46.01 9.99 0.66
C LEU A 294 46.91 10.33 1.87
N SER A 295 46.45 11.17 2.79
CA SER A 295 47.21 11.52 4.01
C SER A 295 47.37 10.37 5.00
N LEU A 296 46.53 9.33 4.92
CA LEU A 296 46.56 8.17 5.81
C LEU A 296 47.41 7.01 5.27
N MET A 297 47.75 7.00 3.98
CA MET A 297 48.57 5.94 3.37
C MET A 297 50.07 6.07 3.70
N ASP A 298 50.54 7.26 4.11
CA ASP A 298 51.93 7.48 4.56
C ASP A 298 52.19 6.93 5.98
N VAL A 299 51.15 6.62 6.75
CA VAL A 299 51.27 6.07 8.11
C VAL A 299 50.98 4.56 8.08
N SER A 300 51.75 3.82 7.28
CA SER A 300 51.79 2.36 7.42
C SER A 300 52.58 2.00 8.68
N HIS A 301 51.90 1.96 9.82
CA HIS A 301 52.45 1.27 10.99
C HIS A 301 52.55 -0.23 10.66
N GLU A 302 53.78 -0.72 10.58
CA GLU A 302 54.16 -2.11 10.72
C GLU A 302 53.74 -2.58 12.13
N ASP A 303 52.48 -3.00 12.30
CA ASP A 303 52.04 -3.67 13.52
C ASP A 303 51.99 -5.19 13.28
N GLU A 304 52.76 -5.92 14.08
CA GLU A 304 52.93 -7.38 14.07
C GLU A 304 51.65 -8.17 14.44
N THR A 305 50.50 -7.50 14.60
CA THR A 305 49.20 -8.08 14.98
C THR A 305 48.22 -8.25 13.81
N ARG A 306 48.68 -8.20 12.54
CA ARG A 306 47.82 -8.24 11.35
C ARG A 306 46.94 -9.50 11.19
N ASP A 307 47.29 -10.61 11.84
CA ASP A 307 46.63 -11.91 11.64
C ASP A 307 45.45 -12.22 12.57
N LEU A 308 45.08 -11.33 13.51
CA LEU A 308 43.96 -11.56 14.42
C LEU A 308 42.63 -11.02 13.85
N PRO A 309 41.53 -11.81 13.86
CA PRO A 309 40.22 -11.37 13.41
C PRO A 309 39.70 -10.23 14.29
N LEU A 310 39.12 -9.21 13.66
CA LEU A 310 38.49 -8.09 14.34
C LEU A 310 37.04 -8.43 14.70
N PRO A 311 36.55 -8.04 15.90
CA PRO A 311 35.14 -8.22 16.27
C PRO A 311 34.23 -7.40 15.35
N GLU A 312 33.04 -7.91 15.04
CA GLU A 312 32.08 -7.22 14.19
C GLU A 312 31.56 -5.94 14.87
N HIS A 313 31.42 -4.84 14.11
CA HIS A 313 30.72 -3.66 14.60
C HIS A 313 29.21 -3.94 14.59
N THR A 314 28.61 -4.09 15.77
CA THR A 314 27.17 -4.32 15.94
C THR A 314 26.50 -3.14 16.66
N THR A 315 25.17 -3.18 16.79
CA THR A 315 24.44 -2.16 17.54
C THR A 315 24.69 -2.23 19.06
N ALA A 316 25.21 -3.36 19.56
CA ALA A 316 25.58 -3.59 20.95
C ALA A 316 27.09 -3.40 21.20
N GLU A 317 27.93 -3.90 20.30
CA GLU A 317 29.40 -3.83 20.37
C GLU A 317 29.92 -2.90 19.27
N GLN A 318 30.18 -1.64 19.65
CA GLN A 318 30.52 -0.57 18.71
C GLN A 318 32.02 -0.48 18.50
N HIS A 319 32.48 -0.49 17.25
CA HIS A 319 33.89 -0.39 16.90
C HIS A 319 34.12 0.68 15.83
N TYR A 320 34.77 1.79 16.20
CA TYR A 320 35.00 2.93 15.29
C TYR A 320 36.46 2.98 14.85
N ASP A 321 36.71 2.60 13.61
CA ASP A 321 38.04 2.45 13.01
C ASP A 321 38.63 3.80 12.55
N LEU A 322 39.96 3.92 12.61
CA LEU A 322 40.68 5.16 12.28
C LEU A 322 40.76 5.41 10.77
N ASP A 323 40.79 4.35 9.97
CA ASP A 323 40.99 4.38 8.52
C ASP A 323 40.13 3.33 7.81
N ILE A 324 39.96 3.50 6.48
CA ILE A 324 39.15 2.60 5.65
C ILE A 324 39.74 1.19 5.51
N GLY A 325 41.04 1.02 5.72
CA GLY A 325 41.73 -0.27 5.69
C GLY A 325 41.27 -1.17 6.84
N ASN A 326 41.28 -0.64 8.06
CA ASN A 326 40.76 -1.33 9.23
C ASN A 326 39.25 -1.60 9.14
N GLU A 327 38.47 -0.67 8.58
CA GLU A 327 37.04 -0.89 8.31
C GLU A 327 36.82 -2.08 7.35
N ALA A 328 37.53 -2.10 6.22
CA ALA A 328 37.42 -3.17 5.24
C ALA A 328 37.88 -4.51 5.83
N ARG A 329 38.97 -4.53 6.60
CA ARG A 329 39.43 -5.73 7.31
C ARG A 329 38.36 -6.27 8.26
N ARG A 330 37.72 -5.39 9.05
CA ARG A 330 36.67 -5.78 10.00
C ARG A 330 35.47 -6.40 9.30
N VAL A 331 34.96 -5.74 8.25
CA VAL A 331 33.75 -6.21 7.56
C VAL A 331 34.05 -7.43 6.70
N ASN A 332 35.10 -7.39 5.88
CA ASN A 332 35.46 -8.51 5.02
C ASN A 332 35.89 -9.74 5.84
N GLY A 333 36.46 -9.59 7.03
CA GLY A 333 36.77 -10.72 7.92
C GLY A 333 35.53 -11.47 8.43
N THR A 334 34.33 -10.86 8.38
CA THR A 334 33.09 -11.53 8.86
C THR A 334 32.62 -12.67 7.95
N ILE A 335 33.12 -12.73 6.71
CA ILE A 335 32.75 -13.73 5.71
C ILE A 335 33.72 -14.92 5.65
N GLU A 336 34.69 -14.98 6.56
CA GLU A 336 35.58 -16.12 6.70
C GLU A 336 34.84 -17.31 7.36
N PRO A 337 35.00 -18.54 6.86
CA PRO A 337 34.35 -19.71 7.42
C PRO A 337 34.98 -20.11 8.76
N GLN A 338 34.13 -20.46 9.73
CA GLN A 338 34.56 -21.04 11.00
C GLN A 338 34.98 -22.51 10.83
N PRO A 339 35.76 -23.10 11.76
CA PRO A 339 36.14 -24.51 11.68
C PRO A 339 34.92 -25.44 11.58
N GLY A 340 34.82 -26.19 10.48
CA GLY A 340 33.71 -27.11 10.20
C GLY A 340 32.52 -26.48 9.47
N GLU A 341 32.58 -25.18 9.16
CA GLU A 341 31.56 -24.45 8.39
C GLU A 341 31.82 -24.59 6.87
N SER A 342 30.75 -24.64 6.06
CA SER A 342 30.87 -24.64 4.59
C SER A 342 31.26 -23.24 4.08
N LYS A 343 31.81 -23.10 2.86
CA LYS A 343 32.19 -21.78 2.33
C LYS A 343 30.97 -20.86 2.12
N THR A 344 29.78 -21.40 1.83
CA THR A 344 28.54 -20.62 1.63
C THR A 344 27.90 -20.13 2.94
N SER A 345 28.13 -20.84 4.05
CA SER A 345 27.51 -20.53 5.35
C SER A 345 27.87 -19.14 5.92
N PRO A 346 29.13 -18.66 5.91
CA PRO A 346 29.44 -17.31 6.42
C PRO A 346 28.84 -16.21 5.53
N VAL A 347 28.72 -16.44 4.21
CA VAL A 347 28.02 -15.53 3.29
C VAL A 347 26.53 -15.47 3.64
N THR A 348 25.90 -16.62 3.87
CA THR A 348 24.50 -16.70 4.30
C THR A 348 24.28 -15.95 5.61
N ARG A 349 25.17 -16.15 6.59
CA ARG A 349 25.14 -15.44 7.89
C ARG A 349 25.27 -13.93 7.71
N HIS A 350 26.18 -13.48 6.86
CA HIS A 350 26.41 -12.06 6.60
C HIS A 350 25.21 -11.39 5.87
N LEU A 351 24.58 -12.08 4.92
CA LEU A 351 23.39 -11.60 4.22
C LEU A 351 22.11 -11.66 5.07
N ASN A 352 22.09 -12.48 6.14
CA ASN A 352 20.97 -12.57 7.08
C ASN A 352 20.95 -11.38 8.04
N THR A 353 20.37 -10.29 7.56
CA THR A 353 20.12 -9.06 8.32
C THR A 353 18.86 -9.16 9.18
N THR A 354 18.54 -8.08 9.91
CA THR A 354 17.43 -8.00 10.88
C THR A 354 16.06 -8.44 10.34
N THR A 355 15.74 -8.19 9.06
CA THR A 355 14.42 -8.57 8.51
C THR A 355 14.31 -10.02 8.08
N GLN A 356 15.43 -10.75 8.04
CA GLN A 356 15.50 -12.07 7.43
C GLN A 356 16.59 -12.97 8.04
N PRO A 357 16.54 -13.19 9.36
CA PRO A 357 17.61 -13.89 10.08
C PRO A 357 17.76 -15.37 9.71
N ASN A 358 16.74 -15.96 9.06
CA ASN A 358 16.62 -17.41 8.87
C ASN A 358 16.60 -17.83 7.38
N THR A 359 17.02 -16.96 6.45
CA THR A 359 17.13 -17.35 5.03
C THR A 359 18.31 -18.30 4.87
N THR A 360 18.08 -19.44 4.21
CA THR A 360 19.12 -20.45 3.96
C THR A 360 19.73 -20.25 2.56
N GLY A 361 21.05 -20.32 2.45
CA GLY A 361 21.75 -20.38 1.17
C GLY A 361 21.66 -21.76 0.53
N ASP A 362 21.45 -21.79 -0.79
CA ASP A 362 21.46 -23.02 -1.60
C ASP A 362 22.61 -23.06 -2.63
N ALA A 363 23.45 -22.01 -2.68
CA ALA A 363 24.62 -21.96 -3.55
C ALA A 363 25.70 -22.99 -3.16
N PRO A 364 26.25 -23.74 -4.13
CA PRO A 364 27.35 -24.65 -3.86
C PRO A 364 28.61 -23.90 -3.42
N ASP A 365 29.43 -24.54 -2.59
CA ASP A 365 30.66 -23.93 -2.04
C ASP A 365 31.65 -23.48 -3.14
N CYS A 366 31.61 -24.08 -4.33
CA CYS A 366 32.44 -23.66 -5.47
C CYS A 366 32.13 -22.23 -5.95
N ASP A 367 30.90 -21.74 -5.73
CA ASP A 367 30.55 -20.35 -6.06
C ASP A 367 31.31 -19.36 -5.17
N GLN A 368 31.81 -19.82 -4.03
CA GLN A 368 32.58 -19.04 -3.07
C GLN A 368 34.09 -19.17 -3.26
N ASP A 369 34.56 -19.88 -4.31
CA ASP A 369 35.99 -19.91 -4.66
C ASP A 369 36.52 -18.52 -5.00
N ILE A 370 35.64 -17.66 -5.54
CA ILE A 370 35.82 -16.22 -5.51
C ILE A 370 35.00 -15.68 -4.34
N PRO A 371 35.64 -15.32 -3.21
CA PRO A 371 34.93 -14.94 -2.01
C PRO A 371 34.15 -13.63 -2.20
N MET A 372 33.04 -13.51 -1.50
CA MET A 372 32.35 -12.24 -1.31
C MET A 372 33.36 -11.20 -0.79
N THR A 373 33.21 -9.93 -1.18
CA THR A 373 34.08 -8.85 -0.69
C THR A 373 33.22 -7.58 -0.54
N PRO A 374 32.53 -7.43 0.60
CA PRO A 374 31.63 -6.30 0.84
C PRO A 374 32.31 -4.94 0.65
N TYR A 375 33.53 -4.77 1.18
CA TYR A 375 34.31 -3.52 1.10
C TYR A 375 35.47 -3.68 0.12
N THR A 376 35.40 -2.96 -0.99
CA THR A 376 36.45 -2.92 -2.02
C THR A 376 37.21 -1.60 -1.93
N ILE A 377 38.45 -1.66 -1.43
CA ILE A 377 39.37 -0.51 -1.43
C ILE A 377 39.98 -0.42 -2.83
N SER A 378 39.83 0.73 -3.49
CA SER A 378 40.48 0.98 -4.76
C SER A 378 41.98 1.11 -4.55
N PRO A 379 42.82 0.58 -5.46
CA PRO A 379 44.26 0.82 -5.41
C PRO A 379 44.55 2.33 -5.53
N PRO A 380 45.66 2.84 -4.97
CA PRO A 380 46.03 4.24 -5.13
C PRO A 380 46.00 4.64 -6.60
N HIS A 381 45.26 5.70 -6.92
CA HIS A 381 45.07 6.17 -8.29
C HIS A 381 44.99 7.70 -8.31
N GLU A 382 45.34 8.29 -9.45
CA GLU A 382 45.19 9.73 -9.68
C GLU A 382 43.70 10.13 -9.68
N THR A 383 43.44 11.43 -9.55
CA THR A 383 42.07 11.95 -9.71
C THR A 383 41.60 11.73 -11.15
N PHE A 384 40.30 11.60 -11.36
CA PHE A 384 39.71 11.53 -12.69
C PHE A 384 38.51 12.48 -12.84
N PRO A 385 38.11 12.84 -14.08
CA PRO A 385 36.96 13.69 -14.35
C PRO A 385 35.66 13.12 -13.78
N MET A 386 34.84 14.00 -13.19
CA MET A 386 33.53 13.67 -12.62
C MET A 386 32.52 14.78 -12.88
N ALA A 387 31.23 14.46 -12.95
CA ALA A 387 30.18 15.48 -12.98
C ALA A 387 28.95 15.06 -12.18
N LEU A 388 28.29 15.99 -11.49
CA LEU A 388 27.00 15.75 -10.87
C LEU A 388 25.89 15.89 -11.93
N VAL A 389 25.14 14.81 -12.15
CA VAL A 389 24.04 14.73 -13.13
C VAL A 389 22.74 14.42 -12.39
N ASN A 390 22.33 15.38 -11.57
CA ASN A 390 21.18 15.28 -10.69
C ASN A 390 19.88 15.67 -11.42
N ARG A 391 18.76 15.57 -10.70
CA ARG A 391 17.48 16.18 -11.07
C ARG A 391 16.80 16.81 -9.86
N GLU A 392 15.98 17.82 -10.11
CA GLU A 392 15.02 18.36 -9.13
C GLU A 392 13.77 17.48 -8.98
N PRO A 393 13.04 17.56 -7.85
CA PRO A 393 11.78 16.85 -7.69
C PRO A 393 10.66 17.55 -8.46
N TRP A 394 9.71 16.78 -8.98
CA TRP A 394 8.58 17.28 -9.76
C TRP A 394 7.25 16.70 -9.27
N GLY A 395 6.43 17.56 -8.67
CA GLY A 395 5.19 17.16 -7.99
C GLY A 395 3.98 16.92 -8.88
N ALA A 396 3.99 17.43 -10.13
CA ALA A 396 2.80 17.37 -10.99
C ALA A 396 2.55 15.93 -11.49
N PRO A 397 1.28 15.49 -11.57
CA PRO A 397 0.89 14.14 -11.98
C PRO A 397 0.96 13.97 -13.51
N ASN A 398 2.12 14.22 -14.09
CA ASN A 398 2.37 14.10 -15.53
C ASN A 398 3.82 13.73 -15.82
N HIS A 399 4.10 13.38 -17.08
CA HIS A 399 5.43 12.97 -17.53
C HIS A 399 6.18 14.09 -18.26
N THR A 400 5.95 15.37 -17.91
CA THR A 400 6.54 16.50 -18.65
C THR A 400 7.93 16.89 -18.17
N SER A 401 8.34 16.49 -16.96
CA SER A 401 9.65 16.81 -16.39
C SER A 401 10.75 15.85 -16.89
N ILE A 402 11.05 15.95 -18.19
CA ILE A 402 12.05 15.09 -18.87
C ILE A 402 13.37 15.79 -19.17
N TYR A 403 13.40 17.11 -19.23
CA TYR A 403 14.59 17.90 -19.56
C TYR A 403 15.40 18.20 -18.29
N THR A 404 16.12 17.21 -17.79
CA THR A 404 16.96 17.30 -16.59
C THR A 404 18.36 16.76 -16.86
N PRO A 405 19.41 17.22 -16.15
CA PRO A 405 20.77 16.72 -16.34
C PRO A 405 20.88 15.19 -16.19
N GLN A 406 20.20 14.61 -15.20
CA GLN A 406 20.11 13.14 -15.03
C GLN A 406 19.61 12.45 -16.31
N ASN A 407 18.42 12.84 -16.78
CA ASN A 407 17.78 12.13 -17.89
C ASN A 407 18.60 12.28 -19.17
N ALA A 408 19.14 13.48 -19.43
CA ALA A 408 20.02 13.73 -20.55
C ALA A 408 21.31 12.91 -20.47
N ALA A 409 21.91 12.78 -19.27
CA ALA A 409 23.10 11.97 -19.09
C ALA A 409 22.85 10.48 -19.39
N PHE A 410 21.75 9.89 -18.88
CA PHE A 410 21.40 8.50 -19.18
C PHE A 410 21.12 8.28 -20.67
N LEU A 411 20.35 9.17 -21.31
CA LEU A 411 20.02 9.04 -22.72
C LEU A 411 21.27 9.22 -23.61
N SER A 412 22.10 10.22 -23.33
CA SER A 412 23.33 10.47 -24.07
C SER A 412 24.33 9.33 -23.92
N ALA A 413 24.43 8.75 -22.72
CA ALA A 413 25.25 7.57 -22.44
C ALA A 413 24.84 6.38 -23.31
N ILE A 414 23.53 6.07 -23.39
CA ILE A 414 23.00 4.98 -24.22
C ILE A 414 23.19 5.26 -25.71
N GLN A 415 22.96 6.50 -26.14
CA GLN A 415 23.07 6.91 -27.55
C GLN A 415 24.51 6.89 -28.05
N ASN A 416 25.49 7.18 -27.20
CA ASN A 416 26.90 7.25 -27.56
C ASN A 416 27.71 5.99 -27.23
N ALA A 417 27.10 4.96 -26.63
CA ALA A 417 27.74 3.68 -26.41
C ALA A 417 28.16 3.03 -27.74
N GLU A 418 29.38 2.51 -27.80
CA GLU A 418 29.95 1.88 -29.01
C GLU A 418 30.07 0.35 -28.89
N ARG A 419 30.23 -0.18 -27.67
CA ARG A 419 30.55 -1.60 -27.43
C ARG A 419 29.62 -2.25 -26.41
N SER A 420 29.43 -1.62 -25.25
CA SER A 420 28.63 -2.21 -24.18
C SER A 420 27.95 -1.19 -23.28
N ILE A 421 26.78 -1.59 -22.78
CA ILE A 421 26.03 -0.91 -21.73
C ILE A 421 25.76 -1.95 -20.65
N PHE A 422 26.21 -1.70 -19.44
CA PHE A 422 25.83 -2.47 -18.25
C PHE A 422 24.93 -1.60 -17.38
N ILE A 423 23.80 -2.15 -16.94
CA ILE A 423 22.82 -1.51 -16.07
C ILE A 423 22.53 -2.46 -14.90
N GLN A 424 22.61 -1.95 -13.67
CA GLN A 424 22.01 -2.60 -12.51
C GLN A 424 21.08 -1.61 -11.82
N THR A 425 19.81 -1.96 -11.72
CA THR A 425 18.76 -1.10 -11.14
C THR A 425 17.63 -1.96 -10.58
N PRO A 426 16.97 -1.60 -9.46
CA PRO A 426 15.86 -2.39 -8.93
C PRO A 426 14.70 -2.49 -9.94
N ASN A 427 14.39 -1.39 -10.61
CA ASN A 427 13.29 -1.27 -11.57
C ASN A 427 13.75 -0.51 -12.81
N MET A 428 13.35 -1.02 -13.98
CA MET A 428 13.59 -0.39 -15.27
C MET A 428 12.30 -0.39 -16.09
N ASN A 429 11.58 0.73 -16.09
CA ASN A 429 10.35 0.88 -16.85
C ASN A 429 10.10 2.32 -17.34
N ALA A 430 11.06 3.23 -17.26
CA ALA A 430 10.87 4.56 -17.81
C ALA A 430 10.79 4.49 -19.36
N GLU A 431 9.65 4.86 -19.93
CA GLU A 431 9.39 4.80 -21.37
C GLU A 431 10.49 5.44 -22.25
N PRO A 432 11.09 6.60 -21.88
CA PRO A 432 12.10 7.25 -22.72
C PRO A 432 13.39 6.44 -22.90
N LEU A 433 13.63 5.43 -22.08
CA LEU A 433 14.85 4.61 -22.14
C LEU A 433 14.76 3.45 -23.13
N LEU A 434 13.55 2.98 -23.44
CA LEU A 434 13.37 1.68 -24.08
C LEU A 434 13.83 1.68 -25.54
N GLU A 435 13.36 2.63 -26.34
CA GLU A 435 13.79 2.74 -27.74
C GLU A 435 15.28 3.07 -27.87
N PRO A 436 15.89 3.98 -27.07
CA PRO A 436 17.34 4.17 -27.06
C PRO A 436 18.15 2.89 -26.78
N LEU A 437 17.68 2.03 -25.86
CA LEU A 437 18.34 0.75 -25.57
C LEU A 437 18.22 -0.21 -26.75
N LEU A 438 17.04 -0.33 -27.36
CA LEU A 438 16.83 -1.13 -28.57
C LEU A 438 17.69 -0.61 -29.73
N ALA A 439 17.77 0.70 -29.91
CA ALA A 439 18.63 1.32 -30.91
C ALA A 439 20.11 1.00 -30.67
N ALA A 440 20.57 0.94 -29.42
CA ALA A 440 21.94 0.53 -29.10
C ALA A 440 22.20 -0.94 -29.50
N VAL A 441 21.27 -1.84 -29.18
CA VAL A 441 21.34 -3.27 -29.58
C VAL A 441 21.43 -3.42 -31.11
N ARG A 442 20.56 -2.70 -31.84
CA ARG A 442 20.53 -2.69 -33.31
C ARG A 442 21.82 -2.13 -33.91
N ARG A 443 22.47 -1.16 -33.25
CA ARG A 443 23.80 -0.62 -33.65
C ARG A 443 24.97 -1.58 -33.39
N GLY A 444 24.76 -2.69 -32.68
CA GLY A 444 25.81 -3.65 -32.36
C GLY A 444 26.35 -3.58 -30.92
N VAL A 445 25.74 -2.77 -30.06
CA VAL A 445 26.13 -2.63 -28.65
C VAL A 445 25.54 -3.76 -27.82
N VAL A 446 26.33 -4.36 -26.93
CA VAL A 446 25.85 -5.36 -25.97
C VAL A 446 25.22 -4.65 -24.77
N VAL A 447 23.93 -4.85 -24.55
CA VAL A 447 23.17 -4.29 -23.41
C VAL A 447 22.93 -5.37 -22.39
N THR A 448 23.45 -5.19 -21.17
CA THR A 448 23.29 -6.11 -20.04
C THR A 448 22.56 -5.43 -18.90
N CYS A 449 21.43 -5.98 -18.46
CA CYS A 449 20.59 -5.41 -17.40
C CYS A 449 20.42 -6.41 -16.25
N TYR A 450 20.79 -6.01 -15.03
CA TYR A 450 20.50 -6.73 -13.78
C TYR A 450 19.35 -6.03 -13.07
N LEU A 451 18.19 -6.70 -13.04
CA LEU A 451 16.93 -6.19 -12.49
C LEU A 451 16.52 -6.99 -11.25
N CYS A 452 15.69 -6.42 -10.38
CA CYS A 452 15.18 -7.16 -9.22
C CYS A 452 13.79 -7.73 -9.50
N LEU A 453 13.60 -9.03 -9.27
CA LEU A 453 12.31 -9.68 -9.47
C LEU A 453 11.28 -9.18 -8.43
N GLY A 454 10.16 -8.65 -8.90
CA GLY A 454 9.02 -8.28 -8.04
C GLY A 454 9.13 -6.95 -7.31
N TYR A 455 10.17 -6.15 -7.57
CA TYR A 455 10.51 -5.01 -6.73
C TYR A 455 9.52 -3.85 -6.91
N ASN A 456 8.67 -3.61 -5.92
CA ASN A 456 7.61 -2.59 -5.99
C ASN A 456 6.59 -2.80 -7.15
N ASP A 457 6.36 -4.04 -7.58
CA ASP A 457 5.46 -4.35 -8.71
C ASP A 457 4.09 -3.70 -8.60
N ALA A 458 3.49 -3.69 -7.40
CA ALA A 458 2.20 -3.03 -7.18
C ALA A 458 2.23 -1.54 -7.52
N GLY A 459 3.31 -0.84 -7.17
CA GLY A 459 3.52 0.56 -7.55
C GLY A 459 3.77 0.72 -9.04
N GLN A 460 4.54 -0.17 -9.66
CA GLN A 460 4.84 -0.12 -11.10
C GLN A 460 3.64 -0.43 -12.01
N LEU A 461 2.60 -1.05 -11.46
CA LEU A 461 1.34 -1.33 -12.15
C LEU A 461 0.28 -0.24 -11.98
N LEU A 462 0.54 0.81 -11.19
CA LEU A 462 -0.36 1.97 -11.10
C LEU A 462 -0.48 2.67 -12.47
N PRO A 463 -1.60 3.38 -12.73
CA PRO A 463 -1.76 4.17 -13.94
C PRO A 463 -0.54 5.08 -14.16
N PHE A 464 -0.09 5.15 -15.41
CA PHE A 464 1.09 5.90 -15.84
C PHE A 464 2.45 5.32 -15.40
N GLN A 465 2.57 4.21 -14.66
CA GLN A 465 3.86 3.68 -14.21
C GLN A 465 4.55 2.67 -15.16
N ASN A 466 3.96 2.39 -16.33
CA ASN A 466 4.55 1.62 -17.45
C ASN A 466 4.86 0.12 -17.21
N GLY A 467 4.48 -0.46 -16.08
CA GLY A 467 4.51 -1.92 -15.85
C GLY A 467 5.78 -2.45 -15.17
N THR A 468 5.82 -3.75 -14.88
CA THR A 468 6.90 -4.39 -14.10
C THR A 468 8.11 -4.77 -14.94
N ASN A 469 9.21 -5.15 -14.28
CA ASN A 469 10.44 -5.58 -14.97
C ASN A 469 10.19 -6.74 -15.96
N GLU A 470 9.38 -7.73 -15.60
CA GLU A 470 9.05 -8.87 -16.49
C GLU A 470 8.32 -8.40 -17.77
N MET A 471 7.40 -7.44 -17.65
CA MET A 471 6.70 -6.85 -18.79
C MET A 471 7.66 -6.06 -19.70
N ILE A 472 8.61 -5.34 -19.10
CA ILE A 472 9.59 -4.55 -19.87
C ILE A 472 10.60 -5.46 -20.57
N SER A 473 11.10 -6.49 -19.88
CA SER A 473 11.97 -7.50 -20.48
C SER A 473 11.30 -8.16 -21.69
N ASN A 474 10.04 -8.59 -21.53
CA ASN A 474 9.25 -9.15 -22.62
C ASN A 474 9.13 -8.18 -23.80
N ARG A 475 8.78 -6.91 -23.54
CA ARG A 475 8.64 -5.88 -24.57
C ARG A 475 9.96 -5.63 -25.31
N LEU A 476 11.08 -5.59 -24.60
CA LEU A 476 12.39 -5.38 -25.20
C LEU A 476 12.79 -6.55 -26.12
N TYR A 477 12.70 -7.79 -25.64
CA TYR A 477 13.00 -8.97 -26.48
C TYR A 477 12.07 -9.09 -27.69
N ASN A 478 10.77 -8.86 -27.51
CA ASN A 478 9.79 -8.91 -28.61
C ASN A 478 9.94 -7.77 -29.64
N SER A 479 10.75 -6.75 -29.34
CA SER A 479 11.04 -5.65 -30.27
C SER A 479 12.30 -5.87 -31.12
N LEU A 480 12.97 -7.01 -30.94
CA LEU A 480 14.17 -7.42 -31.69
C LEU A 480 13.81 -8.52 -32.68
N GLU A 481 14.35 -8.43 -33.89
CA GLU A 481 13.93 -9.28 -35.03
C GLU A 481 14.93 -10.39 -35.33
N THR A 482 16.22 -10.15 -35.08
CA THR A 482 17.30 -11.07 -35.49
C THR A 482 17.94 -11.81 -34.32
N PRO A 483 18.41 -13.06 -34.50
CA PRO A 483 19.16 -13.78 -33.46
C PRO A 483 20.40 -13.02 -32.96
N GLU A 484 21.06 -12.27 -33.84
CA GLU A 484 22.20 -11.43 -33.49
C GLU A 484 21.81 -10.30 -32.55
N GLU A 485 20.67 -9.63 -32.79
CA GLU A 485 20.13 -8.61 -31.88
C GLU A 485 19.76 -9.21 -30.53
N HIS A 486 19.05 -10.34 -30.53
CA HIS A 486 18.69 -11.07 -29.30
C HIS A 486 19.93 -11.43 -28.47
N SER A 487 21.02 -11.86 -29.11
CA SER A 487 22.29 -12.21 -28.42
C SER A 487 22.99 -11.02 -27.72
N ARG A 488 22.66 -9.80 -28.14
CA ARG A 488 23.23 -8.56 -27.61
C ARG A 488 22.40 -7.98 -26.46
N LEU A 489 21.12 -8.33 -26.33
CA LEU A 489 20.31 -7.98 -25.15
C LEU A 489 20.35 -9.09 -24.12
N ARG A 490 20.88 -8.79 -22.92
CA ARG A 490 21.09 -9.76 -21.85
C ARG A 490 20.45 -9.27 -20.56
N ILE A 491 19.26 -9.77 -20.25
CA ILE A 491 18.55 -9.38 -19.04
C ILE A 491 18.67 -10.49 -17.98
N TYR A 492 18.89 -10.10 -16.74
CA TYR A 492 19.02 -10.99 -15.61
C TYR A 492 18.18 -10.49 -14.43
N ASN A 493 17.55 -11.40 -13.71
CA ASN A 493 16.99 -11.17 -12.40
C ASN A 493 18.07 -11.37 -11.33
N TYR A 494 18.10 -10.49 -10.33
CA TYR A 494 19.05 -10.54 -9.23
C TYR A 494 19.01 -11.87 -8.48
N VAL A 495 20.19 -12.46 -8.30
CA VAL A 495 20.44 -13.65 -7.49
C VAL A 495 21.55 -13.33 -6.50
N ALA A 496 21.25 -13.46 -5.20
CA ALA A 496 22.20 -13.21 -4.13
C ALA A 496 23.37 -14.22 -4.14
N LYS A 497 24.48 -13.87 -3.48
CA LYS A 497 25.72 -14.65 -3.48
C LYS A 497 25.57 -16.04 -2.85
N ASP A 498 24.56 -16.24 -2.02
CA ASP A 498 24.23 -17.50 -1.37
C ASP A 498 23.10 -18.27 -2.06
N GLN A 499 22.58 -17.79 -3.20
CA GLN A 499 21.43 -18.38 -3.89
C GLN A 499 21.78 -18.86 -5.31
N THR A 500 20.98 -19.80 -5.79
CA THR A 500 21.02 -20.38 -7.16
C THR A 500 19.82 -19.97 -8.02
N LYS A 501 18.91 -19.16 -7.48
CA LYS A 501 17.71 -18.67 -8.17
C LYS A 501 17.26 -17.32 -7.63
N PRO A 502 16.59 -16.49 -8.45
CA PRO A 502 16.03 -15.23 -7.99
C PRO A 502 14.90 -15.48 -6.99
N ILE A 503 14.81 -14.62 -5.97
CA ILE A 503 13.72 -14.64 -4.99
C ILE A 503 12.86 -13.40 -5.21
N HIS A 504 11.56 -13.58 -5.37
CA HIS A 504 10.64 -12.46 -5.57
C HIS A 504 10.62 -11.53 -4.34
N ASN A 505 10.67 -10.21 -4.57
CA ASN A 505 10.75 -9.19 -3.50
C ASN A 505 9.58 -9.23 -2.51
N MET A 506 8.44 -9.81 -2.88
CA MET A 506 7.31 -10.00 -1.94
C MET A 506 7.68 -10.82 -0.70
N PHE A 507 8.68 -11.71 -0.80
CA PHE A 507 9.13 -12.54 0.31
C PHE A 507 10.10 -11.83 1.24
N LYS A 508 10.62 -10.66 0.85
CA LYS A 508 11.55 -9.84 1.64
C LYS A 508 12.77 -10.62 2.15
N ARG A 509 13.41 -11.37 1.24
CA ARG A 509 14.61 -12.17 1.52
C ARG A 509 15.84 -11.68 0.75
N ARG A 510 15.87 -11.81 -0.56
CA ARG A 510 17.07 -11.43 -1.32
C ARG A 510 16.64 -10.46 -2.41
N SER A 511 16.91 -9.19 -2.19
CA SER A 511 16.57 -8.12 -3.12
C SER A 511 17.80 -7.30 -3.48
N CYS A 512 17.73 -6.52 -4.55
CA CYS A 512 18.81 -5.62 -4.95
C CYS A 512 18.25 -4.23 -5.19
N HIS A 513 18.98 -3.22 -4.73
CA HIS A 513 18.58 -1.83 -4.86
C HIS A 513 19.73 -0.90 -5.33
N ILE A 514 20.80 -1.48 -5.87
CA ILE A 514 21.89 -0.77 -6.56
C ILE A 514 21.36 0.04 -7.76
N LYS A 515 21.91 1.23 -8.01
CA LYS A 515 21.69 2.00 -9.26
C LYS A 515 23.02 2.37 -9.90
N LEU A 516 23.34 1.69 -11.00
CA LEU A 516 24.62 1.81 -11.69
C LEU A 516 24.43 1.61 -13.19
N MET A 517 25.05 2.47 -13.99
CA MET A 517 25.18 2.31 -15.44
C MET A 517 26.65 2.45 -15.83
N ILE A 518 27.20 1.52 -16.61
CA ILE A 518 28.58 1.55 -17.11
C ILE A 518 28.55 1.45 -18.64
N ILE A 519 29.25 2.35 -19.30
CA ILE A 519 29.32 2.48 -20.77
C ILE A 519 30.73 2.16 -21.24
N ASP A 520 30.84 1.19 -22.13
CA ASP A 520 32.07 0.72 -22.80
C ASP A 520 33.22 0.35 -21.83
N GLY A 521 32.89 0.12 -20.55
CA GLY A 521 33.88 -0.09 -19.49
C GLY A 521 34.77 1.13 -19.22
N ARG A 522 34.33 2.34 -19.57
CA ARG A 522 35.12 3.58 -19.47
C ARG A 522 34.44 4.67 -18.65
N VAL A 523 33.16 4.90 -18.90
CA VAL A 523 32.37 5.94 -18.24
C VAL A 523 31.25 5.27 -17.46
N ALA A 524 30.90 5.80 -16.28
CA ALA A 524 29.81 5.26 -15.48
C ALA A 524 28.96 6.36 -14.84
N ILE A 525 27.69 6.05 -14.59
CA ILE A 525 26.76 6.87 -13.81
C ILE A 525 26.33 6.03 -12.61
N GLN A 526 26.59 6.53 -11.40
CA GLN A 526 26.21 5.89 -10.13
C GLN A 526 25.46 6.89 -9.26
N GLY A 527 24.42 6.45 -8.56
CA GLY A 527 23.66 7.36 -7.70
C GLY A 527 22.37 6.83 -7.13
N ASN A 528 21.37 7.70 -7.05
CA ASN A 528 20.08 7.44 -6.42
C ASN A 528 18.96 7.10 -7.40
N GLY A 529 19.06 7.54 -8.66
CA GLY A 529 17.99 7.40 -9.64
C GLY A 529 17.81 5.98 -10.13
N ASN A 530 16.63 5.40 -9.93
CA ASN A 530 16.25 4.19 -10.67
C ASN A 530 16.02 4.54 -12.15
N LEU A 531 15.94 3.52 -12.99
CA LEU A 531 15.50 3.68 -14.38
C LEU A 531 13.99 3.44 -14.53
N ASP A 532 13.23 3.79 -13.49
CA ASP A 532 11.77 3.67 -13.42
C ASP A 532 11.04 5.00 -13.61
N THR A 533 9.75 4.94 -13.91
CA THR A 533 8.88 6.08 -14.17
C THR A 533 8.98 7.12 -13.04
N GLN A 534 8.87 6.69 -11.78
CA GLN A 534 8.95 7.59 -10.63
C GLN A 534 10.27 8.39 -10.60
N SER A 535 11.42 7.73 -10.77
CA SER A 535 12.74 8.36 -10.75
C SER A 535 13.03 9.20 -12.00
N PHE A 536 12.40 8.84 -13.13
CA PHE A 536 12.57 9.52 -14.42
C PHE A 536 11.65 10.72 -14.62
N TYR A 537 10.59 10.87 -13.82
CA TYR A 537 9.66 12.00 -13.94
C TYR A 537 9.46 12.83 -12.67
N HIS A 538 9.67 12.27 -11.46
CA HIS A 538 9.14 12.91 -10.24
C HIS A 538 10.14 13.08 -9.09
N SER A 539 11.03 12.12 -8.88
CA SER A 539 11.95 12.16 -7.75
C SER A 539 13.04 13.25 -7.87
N GLN A 540 13.53 13.78 -6.75
CA GLN A 540 14.84 14.44 -6.70
C GLN A 540 15.92 13.38 -6.54
N GLU A 541 16.96 13.40 -7.37
CA GLU A 541 18.01 12.38 -7.37
C GLU A 541 19.38 13.02 -7.43
N VAL A 542 20.37 12.37 -6.78
CA VAL A 542 21.79 12.74 -6.88
C VAL A 542 22.54 11.61 -7.56
N ASN A 543 23.28 11.94 -8.62
CA ASN A 543 24.09 10.98 -9.37
C ASN A 543 25.43 11.59 -9.79
N VAL A 544 26.45 10.75 -9.86
CA VAL A 544 27.78 11.13 -10.35
C VAL A 544 28.09 10.39 -11.64
N LEU A 545 28.49 11.15 -12.66
CA LEU A 545 29.12 10.68 -13.89
C LEU A 545 30.63 10.63 -13.65
N VAL A 546 31.28 9.51 -13.95
CA VAL A 546 32.73 9.31 -13.75
C VAL A 546 33.41 8.84 -15.02
N ASP A 547 34.62 9.34 -15.29
CA ASP A 547 35.44 8.92 -16.42
C ASP A 547 36.68 8.14 -15.95
N SER A 548 36.52 6.85 -15.71
CA SER A 548 37.60 6.01 -15.20
C SER A 548 37.41 4.55 -15.60
N PRO A 549 38.18 4.06 -16.59
CA PRO A 549 38.19 2.64 -16.95
C PRO A 549 38.63 1.73 -15.80
N LEU A 550 39.50 2.22 -14.91
CA LEU A 550 39.92 1.48 -13.72
C LEU A 550 38.71 1.22 -12.83
N LEU A 551 38.00 2.29 -12.46
CA LEU A 551 36.85 2.20 -11.57
C LEU A 551 35.70 1.41 -12.18
N CYS A 552 35.44 1.56 -13.47
CA CYS A 552 34.42 0.78 -14.18
C CYS A 552 34.68 -0.73 -14.07
N ARG A 553 35.95 -1.16 -14.24
CA ARG A 553 36.34 -2.56 -14.03
C ARG A 553 36.17 -2.98 -12.57
N THR A 554 36.67 -2.18 -11.64
CA THR A 554 36.55 -2.45 -10.19
C THR A 554 35.08 -2.60 -9.77
N TRP A 555 34.17 -1.78 -10.29
CA TRP A 555 32.74 -1.88 -10.00
C TRP A 555 32.11 -3.14 -10.60
N LEU A 556 32.41 -3.49 -11.85
CA LEU A 556 31.93 -4.74 -12.44
C LEU A 556 32.44 -5.97 -11.65
N GLU A 557 33.69 -5.96 -11.21
CA GLU A 557 34.25 -7.01 -10.37
C GLU A 557 33.58 -7.07 -9.00
N ALA A 558 33.43 -5.93 -8.31
CA ALA A 558 32.78 -5.85 -7.01
C ALA A 558 31.33 -6.34 -7.07
N ILE A 559 30.59 -5.94 -8.10
CA ILE A 559 29.23 -6.41 -8.35
C ILE A 559 29.20 -7.93 -8.50
N ASN A 560 30.01 -8.50 -9.41
CA ASN A 560 30.01 -9.94 -9.69
C ASN A 560 30.56 -10.79 -8.53
N ARG A 561 31.42 -10.24 -7.67
CA ARG A 561 31.90 -10.94 -6.46
C ARG A 561 30.82 -11.08 -5.38
N ASN A 562 29.92 -10.11 -5.29
CA ASN A 562 28.96 -10.00 -4.20
C ASN A 562 27.55 -10.51 -4.55
N GLN A 563 27.36 -11.14 -5.72
CA GLN A 563 26.10 -11.75 -6.14
C GLN A 563 26.32 -12.86 -7.18
N ASN A 564 25.37 -13.78 -7.33
CA ASN A 564 25.43 -14.86 -8.35
C ASN A 564 24.55 -14.57 -9.59
N THR A 565 24.17 -13.31 -9.79
CA THR A 565 23.22 -12.89 -10.84
C THR A 565 23.65 -13.32 -12.25
N VAL A 566 24.94 -13.22 -12.58
CA VAL A 566 25.44 -13.65 -13.90
C VAL A 566 25.36 -15.17 -14.12
N LEU A 567 25.47 -15.95 -13.05
CA LEU A 567 25.49 -17.41 -13.09
C LEU A 567 24.07 -17.98 -13.23
N TYR A 568 23.13 -17.40 -12.49
CA TYR A 568 21.80 -17.99 -12.32
C TYR A 568 20.64 -17.07 -12.67
N GLY A 569 20.87 -15.80 -12.97
CA GLY A 569 19.81 -14.81 -13.11
C GLY A 569 19.23 -14.65 -14.51
N ALA A 570 19.79 -15.30 -15.53
CA ALA A 570 19.42 -15.05 -16.93
C ALA A 570 17.93 -15.31 -17.18
N VAL A 571 17.23 -14.34 -17.81
CA VAL A 571 15.85 -14.53 -18.25
C VAL A 571 15.81 -15.18 -19.63
N SER A 572 14.71 -15.83 -19.96
CA SER A 572 14.42 -16.37 -21.28
C SER A 572 14.30 -15.23 -22.31
N PRO A 573 15.02 -15.24 -23.43
CA PRO A 573 14.77 -14.31 -24.53
C PRO A 573 13.39 -14.51 -25.20
N GLU A 574 12.79 -15.68 -25.04
CA GLU A 574 11.50 -16.03 -25.64
C GLU A 574 10.33 -15.27 -25.01
N ASP A 575 10.36 -15.06 -23.70
CA ASP A 575 9.30 -14.32 -23.00
C ASP A 575 9.81 -13.22 -22.05
N GLY A 576 11.10 -13.10 -21.80
CA GLY A 576 11.66 -12.11 -20.88
C GLY A 576 11.46 -12.44 -19.39
N CYS A 577 10.97 -13.63 -19.05
CA CYS A 577 10.81 -14.12 -17.69
C CYS A 577 11.94 -15.08 -17.30
N TRP A 578 12.19 -15.23 -16.00
CA TRP A 578 13.15 -16.24 -15.53
C TRP A 578 12.47 -17.60 -15.42
N HIS A 579 13.17 -18.66 -15.82
CA HIS A 579 12.71 -20.04 -15.70
C HIS A 579 13.76 -20.90 -15.01
N ASP A 580 13.31 -21.72 -14.07
CA ASP A 580 14.16 -22.69 -13.39
C ASP A 580 14.72 -23.67 -14.42
N THR A 581 16.04 -23.79 -14.47
CA THR A 581 16.73 -24.57 -15.52
C THR A 581 16.47 -26.06 -15.42
N ILE A 582 16.00 -26.56 -14.28
CA ILE A 582 15.70 -27.98 -14.04
C ILE A 582 14.21 -28.26 -14.29
N THR A 583 13.33 -27.40 -13.78
CA THR A 583 11.88 -27.63 -13.75
C THR A 583 11.09 -26.87 -14.82
N GLY A 584 11.69 -25.85 -15.45
CA GLY A 584 11.06 -24.95 -16.42
C GLY A 584 10.06 -23.96 -15.82
N LYS A 585 9.86 -23.96 -14.50
CA LYS A 585 8.87 -23.12 -13.83
C LYS A 585 9.40 -21.70 -13.59
N VAL A 586 8.51 -20.72 -13.64
CA VAL A 586 8.81 -19.36 -13.17
C VAL A 586 8.92 -19.35 -11.63
N PRO A 587 9.65 -18.39 -11.03
CA PRO A 587 9.79 -18.31 -9.57
C PRO A 587 8.44 -18.04 -8.90
N ASP A 588 8.25 -18.58 -7.70
CA ASP A 588 7.08 -18.28 -6.89
C ASP A 588 6.90 -16.76 -6.72
N GLY A 589 5.66 -16.29 -6.86
CA GLY A 589 5.31 -14.87 -6.75
C GLY A 589 5.46 -14.06 -8.05
N SER A 590 6.17 -14.57 -9.07
CA SER A 590 6.23 -13.95 -10.40
C SER A 590 4.83 -13.72 -10.96
N ILE A 591 4.61 -12.55 -11.55
CA ILE A 591 3.34 -12.19 -12.19
C ILE A 591 3.36 -12.42 -13.70
N GLY A 592 4.55 -12.61 -14.29
CA GLY A 592 4.78 -12.87 -15.70
C GLY A 592 4.54 -11.65 -16.59
N VAL A 593 4.56 -11.89 -17.91
CA VAL A 593 4.47 -10.87 -18.96
C VAL A 593 3.04 -10.35 -19.20
N ASN A 594 2.06 -11.19 -18.90
CA ASN A 594 0.67 -10.82 -18.87
C ASN A 594 0.25 -10.92 -17.41
N PRO A 595 0.31 -9.82 -16.67
CA PRO A 595 0.03 -9.87 -15.25
C PRO A 595 -1.49 -10.05 -15.00
N GLY A 596 -2.27 -10.24 -16.07
CA GLY A 596 -3.72 -10.25 -16.12
C GLY A 596 -4.23 -8.87 -16.47
N ARG A 597 -5.37 -8.82 -17.16
CA ARG A 597 -6.23 -7.64 -17.13
C ARG A 597 -6.56 -7.38 -15.67
N PHE A 598 -6.22 -6.19 -15.15
CA PHE A 598 -6.23 -5.87 -13.72
C PHE A 598 -5.03 -6.40 -12.90
N SER A 599 -3.80 -6.53 -13.35
CA SER A 599 -2.72 -7.00 -12.45
C SER A 599 -2.48 -6.20 -11.17
N TRP A 600 -2.62 -4.87 -11.21
CA TRP A 600 -2.65 -4.01 -10.01
C TRP A 600 -3.88 -4.32 -9.11
N ALA A 601 -4.88 -4.98 -9.69
CA ALA A 601 -6.11 -5.48 -9.09
C ALA A 601 -6.29 -7.03 -9.25
N LYS A 602 -5.18 -7.81 -9.35
CA LYS A 602 -5.05 -9.10 -8.65
C LYS A 602 -4.91 -8.80 -7.14
N GLY A 603 -5.33 -7.64 -6.66
CA GLY A 603 -6.73 -7.45 -6.30
C GLY A 603 -6.82 -7.95 -4.90
N ALA A 604 -6.63 -7.06 -3.92
CA ALA A 604 -6.73 -7.42 -2.52
C ALA A 604 -7.96 -8.31 -2.25
N LEU A 605 -9.05 -8.13 -3.01
CA LEU A 605 -10.24 -8.96 -3.02
C LEU A 605 -10.03 -10.39 -3.56
N THR A 606 -9.49 -10.61 -4.77
CA THR A 606 -9.26 -11.98 -5.28
C THR A 606 -8.19 -12.69 -4.47
N ASN A 607 -7.11 -12.01 -4.12
CA ASN A 607 -6.09 -12.58 -3.24
C ASN A 607 -6.67 -12.96 -1.86
N TYR A 608 -7.54 -12.12 -1.29
CA TYR A 608 -8.28 -12.46 -0.07
C TYR A 608 -9.21 -13.67 -0.28
N LEU A 609 -9.90 -13.74 -1.41
CA LEU A 609 -10.86 -14.80 -1.67
C LEU A 609 -10.17 -16.16 -1.84
N TYR A 610 -9.10 -16.25 -2.63
CA TYR A 610 -8.44 -17.51 -2.97
C TYR A 610 -7.29 -17.90 -2.03
N ASN A 611 -6.53 -16.93 -1.51
CA ASN A 611 -5.27 -17.21 -0.82
C ASN A 611 -5.31 -16.94 0.70
N TYR A 612 -6.27 -16.14 1.19
CA TYR A 612 -6.39 -15.88 2.62
C TYR A 612 -7.00 -17.08 3.37
N LYS A 613 -6.21 -17.64 4.29
CA LYS A 613 -6.61 -18.72 5.19
C LYS A 613 -7.19 -18.17 6.48
N ILE A 614 -8.44 -18.52 6.78
CA ILE A 614 -9.13 -18.10 7.99
C ILE A 614 -8.71 -18.99 9.16
N ASN A 615 -7.83 -18.47 10.01
CA ASN A 615 -7.31 -19.19 11.19
C ASN A 615 -7.89 -18.67 12.52
N THR A 616 -8.92 -17.82 12.49
CA THR A 616 -9.51 -17.18 13.67
C THR A 616 -10.72 -17.99 14.18
N PRO A 617 -10.63 -18.72 15.31
CA PRO A 617 -11.74 -19.56 15.78
C PRO A 617 -13.02 -18.76 16.07
N SER A 618 -12.88 -17.57 16.64
CA SER A 618 -14.02 -16.70 16.94
C SER A 618 -14.77 -16.21 15.71
N ALA A 619 -14.13 -16.19 14.53
CA ALA A 619 -14.81 -15.87 13.28
C ALA A 619 -15.79 -16.98 12.87
N TYR A 620 -15.42 -18.25 13.06
CA TYR A 620 -16.33 -19.38 12.81
C TYR A 620 -17.47 -19.42 13.83
N THR A 621 -17.20 -19.17 15.11
CA THR A 621 -18.27 -19.07 16.13
C THR A 621 -19.29 -17.98 15.78
N ALA A 622 -18.80 -16.81 15.35
CA ALA A 622 -19.67 -15.73 14.91
C ALA A 622 -20.45 -16.11 13.63
N ALA A 623 -19.81 -16.75 12.65
CA ALA A 623 -20.45 -17.21 11.43
C ALA A 623 -21.55 -18.25 11.67
N ARG A 624 -21.36 -19.19 12.62
CA ARG A 624 -22.41 -20.16 13.01
C ARG A 624 -23.63 -19.47 13.59
N THR A 625 -23.39 -18.49 14.47
CA THR A 625 -24.46 -17.68 15.06
C THR A 625 -25.23 -16.92 13.98
N ALA A 626 -24.50 -16.28 13.06
CA ALA A 626 -25.10 -15.52 11.96
C ALA A 626 -25.88 -16.40 10.98
N LEU A 627 -25.38 -17.61 10.67
CA LEU A 627 -26.07 -18.59 9.85
C LEU A 627 -27.41 -19.01 10.48
N LEU A 628 -27.40 -19.38 11.77
CA LEU A 628 -28.61 -19.81 12.49
C LEU A 628 -29.62 -18.66 12.65
N ASP A 629 -29.15 -17.44 12.92
CA ASP A 629 -30.01 -16.26 13.00
C ASP A 629 -30.72 -15.98 11.65
N ALA A 630 -29.96 -16.00 10.55
CA ALA A 630 -30.50 -15.78 9.21
C ALA A 630 -31.51 -16.87 8.78
N LEU A 631 -31.22 -18.15 9.07
CA LEU A 631 -32.15 -19.26 8.80
C LEU A 631 -33.40 -19.19 9.69
N GLY A 632 -33.26 -18.79 10.96
CA GLY A 632 -34.39 -18.48 11.82
C GLY A 632 -35.27 -17.37 11.23
N CYS A 633 -34.66 -16.28 10.75
CA CYS A 633 -35.40 -15.21 10.07
C CYS A 633 -36.12 -15.72 8.80
N ALA A 634 -35.49 -16.60 8.03
CA ALA A 634 -36.10 -17.20 6.85
C ALA A 634 -37.36 -18.01 7.19
N VAL A 635 -37.31 -18.84 8.24
CA VAL A 635 -38.46 -19.62 8.73
C VAL A 635 -39.57 -18.71 9.27
N GLU A 636 -39.20 -17.65 10.00
CA GLU A 636 -40.16 -16.66 10.48
C GLU A 636 -40.89 -15.99 9.33
N THR A 637 -40.17 -15.52 8.31
CA THR A 637 -40.74 -14.88 7.12
C THR A 637 -41.65 -15.84 6.37
N ALA A 638 -41.20 -17.07 6.12
CA ALA A 638 -41.99 -18.08 5.41
C ALA A 638 -43.31 -18.41 6.13
N THR A 639 -43.29 -18.42 7.46
CA THR A 639 -44.48 -18.70 8.28
C THR A 639 -45.42 -17.50 8.34
N LYS A 640 -44.89 -16.32 8.69
CA LYS A 640 -45.68 -15.17 9.15
C LYS A 640 -46.03 -14.17 8.05
N SER A 641 -45.25 -14.08 6.97
CA SER A 641 -45.48 -13.07 5.93
C SER A 641 -46.34 -13.63 4.80
N THR A 642 -47.59 -13.15 4.69
CA THR A 642 -48.48 -13.49 3.57
C THR A 642 -48.02 -12.88 2.26
N ASP A 643 -47.49 -11.66 2.30
CA ASP A 643 -47.05 -10.92 1.12
C ASP A 643 -45.89 -11.62 0.40
N VAL A 644 -44.99 -12.23 1.17
CA VAL A 644 -43.85 -12.97 0.63
C VAL A 644 -44.30 -14.23 -0.10
N ARG A 645 -45.38 -14.91 0.33
CA ARG A 645 -45.82 -16.17 -0.31
C ARG A 645 -46.12 -16.00 -1.80
N GLY A 646 -46.52 -14.81 -2.24
CA GLY A 646 -46.74 -14.49 -3.66
C GLY A 646 -45.46 -14.25 -4.48
N LEU A 647 -44.31 -14.06 -3.83
CA LEU A 647 -43.01 -13.81 -4.47
C LEU A 647 -42.18 -15.10 -4.64
N LEU A 648 -42.42 -16.09 -3.78
CA LEU A 648 -41.64 -17.34 -3.72
C LEU A 648 -42.07 -18.35 -4.77
N GLY A 649 -41.15 -19.26 -5.12
CA GLY A 649 -41.42 -20.39 -6.00
C GLY A 649 -41.17 -20.10 -7.47
N PRO A 650 -41.37 -21.09 -8.37
CA PRO A 650 -40.97 -21.01 -9.77
C PRO A 650 -41.79 -19.97 -10.52
N CYS A 651 -41.12 -19.21 -11.41
CA CYS A 651 -41.80 -18.23 -12.27
C CYS A 651 -42.92 -18.89 -13.09
N VAL A 652 -42.75 -20.16 -13.46
CA VAL A 652 -43.79 -20.99 -14.07
C VAL A 652 -44.18 -22.09 -13.08
N PRO A 653 -45.42 -22.07 -12.53
CA PRO A 653 -45.88 -23.11 -11.63
C PRO A 653 -45.73 -24.51 -12.24
N GLY A 654 -45.19 -25.47 -11.46
CA GLY A 654 -44.97 -26.85 -11.91
C GLY A 654 -43.62 -27.11 -12.56
N THR A 655 -42.73 -26.12 -12.68
CA THR A 655 -41.34 -26.35 -13.12
C THR A 655 -40.63 -27.37 -12.23
N ILE A 656 -39.98 -28.34 -12.86
CA ILE A 656 -39.13 -29.34 -12.21
C ILE A 656 -37.67 -29.01 -12.53
N VAL A 657 -36.84 -28.85 -11.50
CA VAL A 657 -35.41 -28.58 -11.64
C VAL A 657 -34.63 -29.74 -11.02
N PRO A 658 -34.07 -30.65 -11.84
CA PRO A 658 -33.25 -31.75 -11.34
C PRO A 658 -32.09 -31.22 -10.49
N ASN A 659 -31.90 -31.80 -9.30
CA ASN A 659 -30.87 -31.41 -8.34
C ASN A 659 -30.91 -29.93 -7.93
N GLY A 660 -32.02 -29.23 -8.17
CA GLY A 660 -32.19 -27.82 -7.86
C GLY A 660 -32.07 -27.53 -6.36
N PHE A 661 -31.83 -26.25 -6.05
CA PHE A 661 -31.77 -25.74 -4.68
C PHE A 661 -33.10 -25.96 -3.96
N ARG A 662 -33.06 -26.57 -2.79
CA ARG A 662 -34.22 -26.74 -1.91
C ARG A 662 -34.34 -25.54 -0.96
N LEU A 663 -35.40 -24.75 -1.12
CA LEU A 663 -35.57 -23.51 -0.36
C LEU A 663 -36.02 -23.80 1.10
N PRO A 664 -35.21 -23.45 2.12
CA PRO A 664 -35.52 -23.65 3.53
C PRO A 664 -36.91 -23.15 3.95
N GLY A 665 -37.63 -23.94 4.75
CA GLY A 665 -38.97 -23.62 5.26
C GLY A 665 -40.08 -23.75 4.22
N THR A 666 -39.79 -24.33 3.05
CA THR A 666 -40.76 -24.52 1.97
C THR A 666 -40.58 -25.87 1.29
N ARG A 667 -41.48 -26.18 0.34
CA ARG A 667 -41.37 -27.35 -0.56
C ARG A 667 -40.67 -27.04 -1.88
N TYR A 668 -40.28 -25.79 -2.13
CA TYR A 668 -39.81 -25.39 -3.44
C TYR A 668 -38.42 -25.96 -3.74
N GLN A 669 -38.27 -26.49 -4.95
CA GLN A 669 -36.99 -26.89 -5.53
C GLN A 669 -36.79 -26.12 -6.84
N MET A 670 -35.71 -25.35 -6.91
CA MET A 670 -35.57 -24.23 -7.84
C MET A 670 -34.19 -24.23 -8.49
N ASP A 671 -34.05 -23.56 -9.63
CA ASP A 671 -32.72 -23.24 -10.16
C ASP A 671 -31.99 -22.27 -9.21
N PRO A 672 -30.64 -22.25 -9.21
CA PRO A 672 -29.90 -21.43 -8.25
C PRO A 672 -30.07 -19.91 -8.44
N VAL A 673 -30.57 -19.44 -9.59
CA VAL A 673 -30.80 -18.01 -9.83
C VAL A 673 -32.06 -17.57 -9.08
N LYS A 674 -33.20 -18.22 -9.33
CA LYS A 674 -34.45 -17.91 -8.61
C LYS A 674 -34.38 -18.37 -7.14
N GLY A 675 -33.66 -19.45 -6.86
CA GLY A 675 -33.35 -19.90 -5.50
C GLY A 675 -32.63 -18.83 -4.66
N ALA A 676 -31.63 -18.15 -5.25
CA ALA A 676 -30.92 -17.06 -4.59
C ALA A 676 -31.81 -15.84 -4.32
N PHE A 677 -32.73 -15.52 -5.23
CA PHE A 677 -33.75 -14.50 -4.99
C PHE A 677 -34.61 -14.86 -3.77
N ASP A 678 -35.22 -16.04 -3.79
CA ASP A 678 -36.18 -16.47 -2.77
C ASP A 678 -35.54 -16.59 -1.39
N MET A 679 -34.33 -17.14 -1.31
CA MET A 679 -33.60 -17.26 -0.05
C MET A 679 -33.24 -15.87 0.51
N GLY A 680 -32.76 -14.96 -0.35
CA GLY A 680 -32.48 -13.59 0.07
C GLY A 680 -33.73 -12.84 0.54
N VAL A 681 -34.88 -13.03 -0.12
CA VAL A 681 -36.17 -12.49 0.32
C VAL A 681 -36.55 -13.04 1.69
N LEU A 682 -36.49 -14.36 1.89
CA LEU A 682 -36.85 -14.98 3.17
C LEU A 682 -36.01 -14.42 4.34
N ILE A 683 -34.71 -14.23 4.14
CA ILE A 683 -33.81 -13.69 5.16
C ILE A 683 -34.15 -12.22 5.46
N ARG A 684 -34.36 -11.41 4.41
CA ARG A 684 -34.35 -9.95 4.53
C ARG A 684 -35.72 -9.30 4.76
N TYR A 685 -36.82 -9.93 4.36
CA TYR A 685 -38.10 -9.23 4.16
C TYR A 685 -38.65 -8.56 5.42
N LEU A 686 -38.62 -9.26 6.56
CA LEU A 686 -39.09 -8.74 7.84
C LEU A 686 -38.10 -7.81 8.54
N ASP A 687 -36.95 -7.52 7.91
CA ASP A 687 -35.89 -6.67 8.45
C ASP A 687 -35.38 -7.11 9.83
N HIS A 688 -35.43 -8.41 10.11
CA HIS A 688 -35.08 -9.01 11.40
C HIS A 688 -33.69 -9.66 11.40
N ASN A 689 -32.99 -9.68 10.27
CA ASN A 689 -31.64 -10.23 10.15
C ASN A 689 -30.56 -9.26 10.66
N ASP A 690 -29.29 -9.69 10.61
CA ASP A 690 -28.15 -8.92 11.10
C ASP A 690 -27.99 -7.56 10.41
N ALA A 691 -27.16 -6.67 10.97
CA ALA A 691 -26.83 -5.39 10.38
C ALA A 691 -25.40 -4.98 10.72
N LEU A 692 -24.76 -4.21 9.85
CA LEU A 692 -23.52 -3.52 10.17
C LEU A 692 -23.62 -2.06 9.72
N GLY A 693 -23.22 -1.16 10.62
CA GLY A 693 -23.20 0.28 10.39
C GLY A 693 -21.82 0.81 9.99
N GLY A 694 -21.74 1.49 8.84
CA GLY A 694 -20.60 2.28 8.39
C GLY A 694 -21.06 3.67 7.92
N VAL A 695 -20.24 4.31 7.07
CA VAL A 695 -20.73 5.45 6.27
C VAL A 695 -21.77 5.00 5.24
N GLU A 696 -21.73 3.74 4.84
CA GLU A 696 -22.82 3.00 4.24
C GLU A 696 -23.38 1.95 5.21
N TRP A 697 -24.64 1.59 5.03
CA TRP A 697 -25.37 0.64 5.88
C TRP A 697 -25.69 -0.63 5.12
N GLY A 698 -25.76 -1.77 5.80
CA GLY A 698 -26.17 -2.99 5.14
C GLY A 698 -26.32 -4.19 6.06
N HIS A 699 -26.75 -5.28 5.44
CA HIS A 699 -27.03 -6.56 6.09
C HIS A 699 -26.17 -7.65 5.45
N PRO A 700 -25.00 -7.96 6.02
CA PRO A 700 -24.09 -8.94 5.45
C PRO A 700 -24.71 -10.34 5.31
N SER A 701 -25.68 -10.72 6.15
CA SER A 701 -26.36 -12.01 6.04
C SER A 701 -27.13 -12.20 4.73
N ASP A 702 -27.47 -11.12 4.03
CA ASP A 702 -28.19 -11.20 2.76
C ASP A 702 -27.44 -12.06 1.73
N ASN A 703 -26.10 -12.02 1.73
CA ASN A 703 -25.26 -12.82 0.83
C ASN A 703 -25.49 -14.33 0.97
N LEU A 704 -26.02 -14.80 2.11
CA LEU A 704 -26.37 -16.21 2.30
C LEU A 704 -27.38 -16.69 1.25
N GLY A 705 -28.22 -15.80 0.71
CA GLY A 705 -29.14 -16.15 -0.36
C GLY A 705 -28.44 -16.73 -1.58
N ALA A 706 -27.40 -16.03 -2.08
CA ALA A 706 -26.59 -16.50 -3.21
C ALA A 706 -25.71 -17.70 -2.84
N ILE A 707 -25.07 -17.64 -1.67
CA ILE A 707 -24.12 -18.66 -1.21
C ILE A 707 -24.84 -20.01 -1.03
N LEU A 708 -25.91 -20.06 -0.24
CA LEU A 708 -26.60 -21.31 0.08
C LEU A 708 -27.25 -21.93 -1.15
N SER A 709 -27.83 -21.09 -2.02
CA SER A 709 -28.47 -21.57 -3.24
C SER A 709 -27.49 -22.23 -4.22
N ILE A 710 -26.33 -21.63 -4.43
CA ILE A 710 -25.29 -22.22 -5.29
C ILE A 710 -24.65 -23.43 -4.64
N SER A 711 -24.31 -23.35 -3.36
CA SER A 711 -23.63 -24.45 -2.66
C SER A 711 -24.49 -25.71 -2.55
N ASP A 712 -25.79 -25.58 -2.27
CA ASP A 712 -26.71 -26.72 -2.23
C ASP A 712 -26.89 -27.35 -3.61
N TRP A 713 -27.13 -26.53 -4.65
CA TRP A 713 -27.24 -27.01 -6.03
C TRP A 713 -25.99 -27.77 -6.47
N LEU A 714 -24.80 -27.19 -6.24
CA LEU A 714 -23.53 -27.85 -6.54
C LEU A 714 -23.38 -29.16 -5.76
N SER A 715 -23.75 -29.16 -4.47
CA SER A 715 -23.61 -30.34 -3.60
C SER A 715 -24.47 -31.49 -4.09
N ARG A 716 -25.74 -31.21 -4.43
CA ARG A 716 -26.68 -32.19 -5.02
C ARG A 716 -26.23 -32.67 -6.39
N ALA A 717 -25.85 -31.75 -7.28
CA ALA A 717 -25.40 -32.09 -8.62
C ALA A 717 -24.13 -32.95 -8.60
N SER A 718 -23.21 -32.71 -7.66
CA SER A 718 -22.02 -33.54 -7.51
C SER A 718 -22.28 -34.92 -6.95
N GLN A 719 -23.29 -35.09 -6.09
CA GLN A 719 -23.67 -36.39 -5.55
C GLN A 719 -24.25 -37.34 -6.61
N THR A 720 -24.80 -36.82 -7.72
CA THR A 720 -25.28 -37.68 -8.82
C THR A 720 -24.15 -38.29 -9.65
N GLY A 721 -22.93 -37.76 -9.54
CA GLY A 721 -21.79 -38.15 -10.38
C GLY A 721 -21.81 -37.57 -11.79
N GLU A 722 -22.92 -36.92 -12.21
CA GLU A 722 -23.05 -36.30 -13.54
C GLU A 722 -22.35 -34.94 -13.62
N TYR A 723 -22.15 -34.27 -12.49
CA TYR A 723 -21.47 -32.98 -12.41
C TYR A 723 -20.20 -33.07 -11.55
N LYS A 724 -19.03 -32.95 -12.19
CA LYS A 724 -17.75 -32.89 -11.49
C LYS A 724 -17.46 -31.46 -11.02
N HIS A 725 -17.61 -31.21 -9.72
CA HIS A 725 -17.27 -29.93 -9.11
C HIS A 725 -15.75 -29.72 -9.06
N THR A 726 -15.31 -28.48 -9.32
CA THR A 726 -13.90 -28.09 -9.41
C THR A 726 -13.51 -27.00 -8.40
N GLY A 727 -14.46 -26.51 -7.61
CA GLY A 727 -14.24 -25.50 -6.58
C GLY A 727 -13.88 -26.10 -5.20
N PRO A 728 -14.04 -25.32 -4.12
CA PRO A 728 -13.76 -25.79 -2.77
C PRO A 728 -14.70 -26.93 -2.34
N PRO A 729 -14.32 -27.75 -1.34
CA PRO A 729 -15.17 -28.82 -0.81
C PRO A 729 -16.56 -28.32 -0.42
N LEU A 730 -17.63 -29.06 -0.74
CA LEU A 730 -19.01 -28.63 -0.49
C LEU A 730 -19.50 -29.07 0.90
N THR A 731 -18.80 -28.61 1.93
CA THR A 731 -19.03 -28.94 3.34
C THR A 731 -19.47 -27.73 4.15
N MET A 732 -20.01 -27.96 5.36
CA MET A 732 -20.36 -26.90 6.29
C MET A 732 -19.19 -25.98 6.63
N ARG A 733 -17.95 -26.49 6.67
CA ARG A 733 -16.76 -25.67 6.83
C ARG A 733 -16.66 -24.60 5.74
N THR A 734 -16.79 -25.00 4.48
CA THR A 734 -16.73 -24.10 3.34
C THR A 734 -17.90 -23.12 3.32
N LEU A 735 -19.10 -23.56 3.71
CA LEU A 735 -20.26 -22.67 3.81
C LEU A 735 -19.99 -21.52 4.81
N LEU A 736 -19.43 -21.84 5.98
CA LEU A 736 -19.05 -20.84 6.97
C LEU A 736 -17.92 -19.93 6.46
N GLU A 737 -16.93 -20.46 5.74
CA GLU A 737 -15.86 -19.66 5.13
C GLU A 737 -16.39 -18.70 4.06
N ALA A 738 -17.29 -19.16 3.20
CA ALA A 738 -17.96 -18.35 2.20
C ALA A 738 -18.72 -17.20 2.85
N LEU A 739 -19.43 -17.47 3.96
CA LEU A 739 -20.15 -16.46 4.72
C LEU A 739 -19.18 -15.42 5.30
N ILE A 740 -18.10 -15.85 5.97
CA ILE A 740 -17.09 -14.94 6.53
C ILE A 740 -16.48 -14.04 5.45
N LYS A 741 -16.12 -14.62 4.29
CA LYS A 741 -15.52 -13.87 3.18
C LYS A 741 -16.50 -12.85 2.58
N ALA A 742 -17.77 -13.23 2.40
CA ALA A 742 -18.79 -12.30 1.90
C ALA A 742 -19.00 -11.13 2.87
N TYR A 743 -19.07 -11.43 4.18
CA TYR A 743 -19.21 -10.41 5.22
C TYR A 743 -18.05 -9.42 5.18
N GLU A 744 -16.82 -9.92 5.09
CA GLU A 744 -15.64 -9.06 5.09
C GLU A 744 -15.55 -8.19 3.83
N ILE A 745 -15.89 -8.75 2.65
CA ILE A 745 -15.92 -7.97 1.41
C ILE A 745 -16.93 -6.84 1.51
N GLN A 746 -18.19 -7.14 1.86
CA GLN A 746 -19.22 -6.10 2.00
C GLN A 746 -18.86 -5.08 3.09
N GLY A 747 -18.43 -5.55 4.25
CA GLY A 747 -18.10 -4.70 5.40
C GLY A 747 -16.97 -3.73 5.13
N CYS A 748 -15.86 -4.18 4.55
CA CYS A 748 -14.72 -3.32 4.23
C CYS A 748 -15.09 -2.21 3.25
N TYR A 749 -15.93 -2.49 2.25
CA TYR A 749 -16.44 -1.44 1.37
C TYR A 749 -17.37 -0.47 2.12
N GLN A 750 -18.35 -0.97 2.87
CA GLN A 750 -19.37 -0.08 3.45
C GLN A 750 -18.83 0.86 4.54
N MET A 751 -17.72 0.50 5.19
CA MET A 751 -17.20 1.30 6.31
C MET A 751 -16.72 2.70 5.90
N SER A 752 -16.18 2.86 4.69
CA SER A 752 -15.63 4.15 4.20
C SER A 752 -16.21 4.62 2.87
N ASN A 753 -17.09 3.84 2.22
CA ASN A 753 -17.63 4.17 0.90
C ASN A 753 -19.16 4.35 0.94
N ALA A 754 -19.63 5.61 0.90
CA ALA A 754 -21.04 5.96 1.05
C ALA A 754 -21.79 5.99 -0.30
N PHE A 755 -22.33 4.85 -0.74
CA PHE A 755 -23.12 4.79 -1.99
C PHE A 755 -24.46 5.53 -1.86
N ASN A 756 -25.02 5.56 -0.65
CA ASN A 756 -26.21 6.33 -0.30
C ASN A 756 -26.06 7.83 -0.61
N ALA A 757 -24.85 8.40 -0.47
CA ALA A 757 -24.58 9.79 -0.78
C ALA A 757 -24.71 10.11 -2.28
N PHE A 758 -24.62 9.09 -3.13
CA PHE A 758 -24.81 9.16 -4.58
C PHE A 758 -26.19 8.60 -5.01
N GLY A 759 -27.10 8.36 -4.06
CA GLY A 759 -28.46 7.86 -4.33
C GLY A 759 -28.54 6.38 -4.73
N THR A 760 -27.43 5.64 -4.66
CA THR A 760 -27.35 4.20 -4.97
C THR A 760 -27.64 3.38 -3.73
N ASP A 761 -28.42 2.29 -3.84
CA ASP A 761 -28.68 1.43 -2.68
C ASP A 761 -27.52 0.49 -2.38
N HIS A 762 -27.29 0.25 -1.09
CA HIS A 762 -26.22 -0.60 -0.54
C HIS A 762 -26.21 -2.04 -1.06
N VAL A 763 -27.31 -2.53 -1.63
CA VAL A 763 -27.39 -3.89 -2.22
C VAL A 763 -26.42 -4.08 -3.41
N ILE A 764 -25.81 -3.00 -3.92
CA ILE A 764 -24.63 -3.10 -4.78
C ILE A 764 -23.50 -3.92 -4.13
N LEU A 765 -23.30 -3.77 -2.82
CA LEU A 765 -22.27 -4.49 -2.07
C LEU A 765 -22.66 -5.95 -1.81
N VAL A 766 -23.96 -6.23 -1.64
CA VAL A 766 -24.47 -7.61 -1.61
C VAL A 766 -24.19 -8.28 -2.97
N LYS A 767 -24.48 -7.59 -4.08
CA LYS A 767 -24.18 -8.09 -5.43
C LYS A 767 -22.68 -8.36 -5.60
N LEU A 768 -21.81 -7.45 -5.17
CA LEU A 768 -20.35 -7.58 -5.25
C LEU A 768 -19.82 -8.77 -4.44
N ALA A 769 -20.15 -8.82 -3.14
CA ALA A 769 -19.65 -9.85 -2.24
C ALA A 769 -20.17 -11.23 -2.64
N SER A 770 -21.47 -11.34 -2.93
CA SER A 770 -22.08 -12.57 -3.44
C SER A 770 -21.45 -13.01 -4.75
N ALA A 771 -21.25 -12.12 -5.72
CA ALA A 771 -20.70 -12.50 -7.03
C ALA A 771 -19.26 -13.01 -6.90
N ALA A 772 -18.43 -12.36 -6.08
CA ALA A 772 -17.07 -12.82 -5.82
C ALA A 772 -17.07 -14.22 -5.19
N VAL A 773 -17.79 -14.41 -4.08
CA VAL A 773 -17.81 -15.69 -3.35
C VAL A 773 -18.46 -16.80 -4.17
N VAL A 774 -19.54 -16.52 -4.91
CA VAL A 774 -20.17 -17.49 -5.83
C VAL A 774 -19.20 -17.92 -6.93
N SER A 775 -18.40 -17.02 -7.50
CA SER A 775 -17.39 -17.40 -8.49
C SER A 775 -16.35 -18.36 -7.92
N TRP A 776 -15.91 -18.15 -6.67
CA TRP A 776 -15.04 -19.10 -5.96
C TRP A 776 -15.73 -20.44 -5.70
N LEU A 777 -16.99 -20.42 -5.22
CA LEU A 777 -17.79 -21.62 -5.00
C LEU A 777 -18.08 -22.39 -6.29
N LEU A 778 -18.13 -21.74 -7.45
CA LEU A 778 -18.29 -22.38 -8.76
C LEU A 778 -16.99 -22.98 -9.31
N GLY A 779 -15.86 -22.78 -8.62
CA GLY A 779 -14.54 -23.20 -9.10
C GLY A 779 -14.01 -22.37 -10.27
N LEU A 780 -14.45 -21.11 -10.40
CA LEU A 780 -13.91 -20.19 -11.39
C LEU A 780 -12.48 -19.76 -11.02
N THR A 781 -11.67 -19.44 -12.03
CA THR A 781 -10.31 -18.90 -11.83
C THR A 781 -10.36 -17.48 -11.28
N GLU A 782 -9.24 -16.97 -10.73
CA GLU A 782 -9.13 -15.57 -10.32
C GLU A 782 -9.49 -14.59 -11.45
N GLU A 783 -9.09 -14.89 -12.69
CA GLU A 783 -9.42 -14.09 -13.88
C GLU A 783 -10.92 -14.06 -14.15
N GLN A 784 -11.58 -15.22 -14.10
CA GLN A 784 -13.02 -15.32 -14.27
C GLN A 784 -13.76 -14.64 -13.11
N THR A 785 -13.23 -14.69 -11.89
CA THR A 785 -13.79 -13.94 -10.77
C THR A 785 -13.66 -12.43 -10.99
N MET A 786 -12.53 -11.93 -11.47
CA MET A 786 -12.39 -10.52 -11.85
C MET A 786 -13.31 -10.13 -13.01
N ALA A 787 -13.52 -11.02 -13.98
CA ALA A 787 -14.50 -10.79 -15.02
C ALA A 787 -15.92 -10.64 -14.45
N THR A 788 -16.28 -11.50 -13.50
CA THR A 788 -17.58 -11.44 -12.80
C THR A 788 -17.72 -10.13 -12.03
N ILE A 789 -16.70 -9.73 -11.27
CA ILE A 789 -16.67 -8.46 -10.52
C ILE A 789 -16.78 -7.27 -11.47
N SER A 790 -16.12 -7.30 -12.63
CA SER A 790 -16.24 -6.23 -13.62
C SER A 790 -17.68 -6.10 -14.13
N HIS A 791 -18.39 -7.22 -14.33
CA HIS A 791 -19.81 -7.19 -14.67
C HIS A 791 -20.67 -6.59 -13.57
N VAL A 792 -20.34 -6.81 -12.30
CA VAL A 792 -21.06 -6.17 -11.18
C VAL A 792 -21.01 -4.65 -11.31
N TRP A 793 -19.83 -4.07 -11.57
CA TRP A 793 -19.65 -2.62 -11.65
C TRP A 793 -20.17 -1.99 -12.94
N MET A 794 -20.30 -2.77 -14.01
CA MET A 794 -20.96 -2.33 -15.24
C MET A 794 -22.48 -2.49 -15.18
N ASP A 795 -23.01 -3.17 -14.16
CA ASP A 795 -24.43 -3.48 -14.07
C ASP A 795 -25.26 -2.26 -13.64
N GLY A 796 -26.57 -2.32 -13.91
CA GLY A 796 -27.50 -1.35 -13.36
C GLY A 796 -27.53 -1.45 -11.82
N HIS A 797 -27.32 -0.32 -11.15
CA HIS A 797 -27.41 -0.24 -9.70
C HIS A 797 -28.74 0.41 -9.28
N PRO A 798 -29.53 -0.22 -8.40
CA PRO A 798 -30.82 0.30 -8.03
C PRO A 798 -30.67 1.59 -7.22
N SER A 799 -31.52 2.58 -7.54
CA SER A 799 -31.70 3.75 -6.67
C SER A 799 -32.20 3.33 -5.29
N ARG A 800 -31.82 4.07 -4.25
CA ARG A 800 -32.31 3.86 -2.87
C ARG A 800 -33.70 4.47 -2.59
N LEU A 801 -34.37 5.06 -3.58
CA LEU A 801 -35.64 5.79 -3.41
C LEU A 801 -36.70 5.03 -2.59
N TYR A 802 -36.84 3.73 -2.79
CA TYR A 802 -37.82 2.88 -2.11
C TYR A 802 -37.59 2.69 -0.59
N ARG A 803 -36.56 3.33 -0.03
CA ARG A 803 -36.25 3.34 1.41
C ARG A 803 -36.42 4.71 2.06
N THR A 804 -36.84 5.74 1.31
CA THR A 804 -36.75 7.15 1.75
C THR A 804 -38.10 7.84 1.76
N GLY A 805 -38.45 8.48 2.88
CA GLY A 805 -39.64 9.33 3.01
C GLY A 805 -40.94 8.65 2.59
N GLU A 806 -41.79 9.39 1.87
CA GLU A 806 -43.08 8.93 1.33
C GLU A 806 -42.97 7.81 0.28
N ASN A 807 -41.75 7.54 -0.22
CA ASN A 807 -41.51 6.50 -1.23
C ASN A 807 -41.17 5.13 -0.60
N THR A 808 -41.21 5.00 0.73
CA THR A 808 -40.88 3.75 1.41
C THR A 808 -41.90 2.65 1.08
N ILE A 809 -41.46 1.59 0.39
CA ILE A 809 -42.32 0.49 -0.07
C ILE A 809 -41.65 -0.90 0.15
N PRO A 810 -42.39 -2.02 0.01
CA PRO A 810 -41.86 -3.36 0.28
C PRO A 810 -40.62 -3.80 -0.53
N ARG A 811 -40.23 -3.07 -1.59
CA ARG A 811 -38.96 -3.30 -2.30
C ARG A 811 -37.75 -3.32 -1.38
N LYS A 812 -37.79 -2.57 -0.28
CA LYS A 812 -36.74 -2.58 0.74
C LYS A 812 -36.44 -4.00 1.28
N GLY A 813 -37.46 -4.86 1.33
CA GLY A 813 -37.41 -6.21 1.90
C GLY A 813 -37.00 -7.30 0.90
N TRP A 814 -37.01 -7.02 -0.41
CA TRP A 814 -36.61 -8.00 -1.44
C TRP A 814 -35.46 -7.54 -2.34
N ALA A 815 -35.01 -6.29 -2.27
CA ALA A 815 -33.91 -5.77 -3.09
C ALA A 815 -32.59 -6.53 -2.90
N ALA A 816 -32.32 -7.06 -1.70
CA ALA A 816 -31.12 -7.85 -1.46
C ALA A 816 -31.21 -9.26 -2.10
N GLY A 817 -32.40 -9.85 -2.13
CA GLY A 817 -32.67 -11.08 -2.89
C GLY A 817 -32.44 -10.87 -4.40
N ASP A 818 -32.89 -9.73 -4.94
CA ASP A 818 -32.62 -9.34 -6.33
C ASP A 818 -31.11 -9.20 -6.61
N ALA A 819 -30.35 -8.61 -5.68
CA ALA A 819 -28.89 -8.54 -5.77
C ALA A 819 -28.23 -9.92 -5.72
N CYS A 820 -28.71 -10.84 -4.88
CA CYS A 820 -28.22 -12.23 -4.82
C CYS A 820 -28.49 -12.98 -6.13
N MET A 821 -29.71 -12.88 -6.65
CA MET A 821 -30.10 -13.43 -7.96
C MET A 821 -29.17 -12.92 -9.06
N ARG A 822 -28.93 -11.61 -9.08
CA ARG A 822 -28.07 -10.98 -10.08
C ARG A 822 -26.62 -11.42 -9.96
N ALA A 823 -26.09 -11.54 -8.75
CA ALA A 823 -24.75 -12.05 -8.50
C ALA A 823 -24.55 -13.47 -9.05
N VAL A 824 -25.49 -14.38 -8.74
CA VAL A 824 -25.47 -15.76 -9.26
C VAL A 824 -25.54 -15.76 -10.78
N HIS A 825 -26.46 -14.99 -11.35
CA HIS A 825 -26.61 -14.91 -12.81
C HIS A 825 -25.32 -14.41 -13.49
N LEU A 826 -24.68 -13.35 -12.99
CA LEU A 826 -23.43 -12.83 -13.56
C LEU A 826 -22.30 -13.86 -13.51
N ALA A 827 -22.14 -14.56 -12.39
CA ALA A 827 -21.12 -15.61 -12.25
C ALA A 827 -21.37 -16.78 -13.22
N LEU A 828 -22.63 -17.18 -13.41
CA LEU A 828 -23.01 -18.21 -14.37
C LEU A 828 -22.73 -17.79 -15.82
N LEU A 829 -22.97 -16.53 -16.18
CA LEU A 829 -22.63 -15.99 -17.51
C LEU A 829 -21.11 -16.05 -17.76
N VAL A 830 -20.30 -15.65 -16.79
CA VAL A 830 -18.84 -15.73 -16.91
C VAL A 830 -18.36 -17.18 -16.98
N ARG A 831 -18.98 -18.09 -16.20
CA ARG A 831 -18.71 -19.52 -16.32
C ARG A 831 -18.98 -20.05 -17.73
N SER A 832 -19.97 -19.49 -18.44
CA SER A 832 -20.27 -19.78 -19.85
C SER A 832 -19.35 -19.06 -20.85
N GLY A 833 -18.27 -18.41 -20.39
CA GLY A 833 -17.23 -17.82 -21.25
C GLY A 833 -17.39 -16.33 -21.53
N GLN A 834 -18.30 -15.63 -20.84
CA GLN A 834 -18.41 -14.17 -20.97
C GLN A 834 -17.17 -13.47 -20.42
N ARG A 835 -16.68 -12.47 -21.17
CA ARG A 835 -15.46 -11.72 -20.85
C ARG A 835 -15.78 -10.48 -20.02
N GLY A 836 -14.91 -10.19 -19.05
CA GLY A 836 -14.97 -8.96 -18.28
C GLY A 836 -14.24 -7.76 -18.92
N VAL A 837 -14.36 -6.61 -18.27
CA VAL A 837 -13.78 -5.33 -18.70
C VAL A 837 -12.83 -4.75 -17.66
N PRO A 838 -11.53 -4.54 -17.98
CA PRO A 838 -10.51 -3.95 -17.09
C PRO A 838 -10.83 -2.56 -16.54
N GLY A 839 -11.57 -1.79 -17.31
CA GLY A 839 -11.85 -0.39 -17.00
C GLY A 839 -13.18 -0.15 -16.29
N ALA A 840 -13.87 -1.20 -15.82
CA ALA A 840 -15.23 -1.09 -15.29
C ALA A 840 -15.36 -0.03 -14.17
N LEU A 841 -14.32 0.14 -13.36
CA LEU A 841 -14.27 1.16 -12.32
C LEU A 841 -13.72 2.51 -12.83
N SER A 842 -12.55 2.49 -13.49
CA SER A 842 -11.71 3.69 -13.69
C SER A 842 -11.67 4.26 -15.10
N SER A 843 -12.26 3.59 -16.11
CA SER A 843 -12.25 4.13 -17.47
C SER A 843 -12.90 5.51 -17.52
N VAL A 844 -12.28 6.47 -18.20
CA VAL A 844 -12.89 7.78 -18.44
C VAL A 844 -13.45 7.80 -19.87
N PRO A 845 -14.69 8.30 -20.09
CA PRO A 845 -15.61 8.89 -19.13
C PRO A 845 -16.64 7.91 -18.52
N TRP A 846 -16.54 6.60 -18.82
CA TRP A 846 -17.67 5.65 -18.62
C TRP A 846 -17.60 4.76 -17.39
N GLY A 847 -16.47 4.73 -16.69
CA GLY A 847 -16.22 3.90 -15.52
C GLY A 847 -17.07 4.31 -14.32
N PHE A 848 -17.32 3.35 -13.43
CA PHE A 848 -18.17 3.54 -12.25
C PHE A 848 -17.73 4.72 -11.38
N TYR A 849 -16.43 4.97 -11.22
CA TYR A 849 -15.92 6.11 -10.47
C TYR A 849 -16.37 7.43 -11.09
N GLU A 850 -16.16 7.65 -12.38
CA GLU A 850 -16.52 8.91 -13.01
C GLU A 850 -18.05 9.11 -13.06
N ARG A 851 -18.81 8.03 -13.27
CA ARG A 851 -20.26 8.13 -13.53
C ARG A 851 -21.15 8.05 -12.30
N SER A 852 -20.75 7.33 -11.26
CA SER A 852 -21.69 6.88 -10.22
C SER A 852 -21.18 7.02 -8.78
N PHE A 853 -19.90 7.34 -8.56
CA PHE A 853 -19.32 7.37 -7.19
C PHE A 853 -18.32 8.49 -6.91
N GLY A 854 -17.61 9.02 -7.92
CA GLY A 854 -16.59 10.06 -7.81
C GLY A 854 -15.15 9.56 -8.03
N GLY A 855 -14.31 10.43 -8.61
CA GLY A 855 -12.94 10.12 -9.04
C GLY A 855 -11.91 9.81 -7.93
N ARG A 856 -12.28 9.94 -6.65
CA ARG A 856 -11.42 9.55 -5.51
C ARG A 856 -11.26 8.03 -5.36
N GLY A 857 -12.15 7.24 -5.98
CA GLY A 857 -12.13 5.78 -5.87
C GLY A 857 -12.60 5.27 -4.50
N PHE A 858 -12.39 3.97 -4.26
CA PHE A 858 -12.76 3.34 -2.98
C PHE A 858 -11.66 3.45 -1.93
N GLU A 859 -12.06 3.72 -0.69
CA GLU A 859 -11.19 3.74 0.47
C GLU A 859 -11.46 2.52 1.36
N PHE A 860 -10.40 1.91 1.88
CA PHE A 860 -10.51 0.78 2.80
C PHE A 860 -9.85 1.13 4.13
N PRO A 861 -10.60 1.18 5.24
CA PRO A 861 -10.02 1.53 6.53
C PRO A 861 -9.14 0.41 7.09
N ARG A 862 -9.21 -0.78 6.48
CA ARG A 862 -8.46 -1.98 6.86
C ARG A 862 -8.32 -2.96 5.68
N PRO A 863 -7.29 -3.82 5.68
CA PRO A 863 -7.25 -4.99 4.80
C PRO A 863 -8.39 -5.98 5.11
N PHE A 864 -8.78 -6.79 4.11
CA PHE A 864 -9.72 -7.90 4.32
C PHE A 864 -9.13 -8.94 5.29
N GLY A 865 -9.92 -9.33 6.30
CA GLY A 865 -9.62 -10.41 7.23
C GLY A 865 -10.89 -11.12 7.68
N THR A 866 -11.30 -10.92 8.93
CA THR A 866 -12.45 -11.60 9.56
C THR A 866 -13.22 -10.71 10.53
N TRP A 867 -13.05 -9.39 10.41
CA TRP A 867 -13.57 -8.48 11.43
C TRP A 867 -15.08 -8.32 11.36
N THR A 868 -15.64 -8.23 10.15
CA THR A 868 -17.05 -7.87 9.93
C THR A 868 -17.99 -8.85 10.61
N VAL A 869 -17.82 -10.16 10.37
CA VAL A 869 -18.66 -11.21 10.97
C VAL A 869 -18.63 -11.19 12.51
N ARG A 870 -17.53 -10.71 13.11
CA ARG A 870 -17.38 -10.61 14.57
C ARG A 870 -17.96 -9.33 15.16
N ASN A 871 -18.41 -8.39 14.34
CA ASN A 871 -18.84 -7.04 14.75
C ASN A 871 -20.20 -6.63 14.16
N VAL A 872 -21.00 -7.58 13.66
CA VAL A 872 -22.38 -7.29 13.26
C VAL A 872 -23.29 -7.08 14.48
N LEU A 873 -24.36 -6.31 14.31
CA LEU A 873 -25.48 -6.21 15.24
C LEU A 873 -26.52 -7.27 14.89
N PHE A 874 -26.96 -8.06 15.87
CA PHE A 874 -28.12 -8.94 15.71
C PHE A 874 -29.40 -8.25 16.15
N LYS A 875 -30.39 -8.15 15.25
CA LYS A 875 -31.70 -7.61 15.61
C LYS A 875 -32.48 -8.65 16.39
N VAL A 876 -32.63 -8.46 17.71
CA VAL A 876 -33.39 -9.37 18.59
C VAL A 876 -34.87 -9.04 18.69
N MET A 877 -35.26 -7.89 18.14
CA MET A 877 -36.62 -7.39 18.04
C MET A 877 -36.82 -6.82 16.62
N PRO A 878 -38.05 -6.83 16.09
CA PRO A 878 -38.37 -6.35 14.75
C PRO A 878 -38.43 -4.81 14.73
N VAL A 879 -37.28 -4.17 14.93
CA VAL A 879 -37.09 -2.72 14.90
C VAL A 879 -35.91 -2.44 13.98
N GLU A 880 -35.96 -1.35 13.22
CA GLU A 880 -34.79 -0.90 12.46
C GLU A 880 -33.58 -0.75 13.41
N GLY A 881 -32.39 -1.16 12.98
CA GLY A 881 -31.24 -1.38 13.87
C GLY A 881 -30.85 -0.16 14.70
N HIS A 882 -30.99 1.04 14.15
CA HIS A 882 -30.68 2.31 14.82
C HIS A 882 -31.73 2.70 15.87
N GLY A 883 -32.92 2.10 15.85
CA GLY A 883 -33.99 2.36 16.81
C GLY A 883 -33.95 1.47 18.06
N ILE A 884 -33.19 0.37 18.07
CA ILE A 884 -33.22 -0.63 19.15
C ILE A 884 -32.80 -0.03 20.50
N SER A 885 -31.70 0.73 20.54
CA SER A 885 -31.23 1.36 21.78
C SER A 885 -32.24 2.36 22.35
N ALA A 886 -32.95 3.09 21.48
CA ALA A 886 -34.00 4.02 21.91
C ALA A 886 -35.22 3.27 22.49
N VAL A 887 -35.60 2.13 21.91
CA VAL A 887 -36.67 1.27 22.46
C VAL A 887 -36.28 0.70 23.82
N GLU A 888 -35.05 0.22 23.99
CA GLU A 888 -34.55 -0.26 25.28
C GLU A 888 -34.58 0.85 26.35
N ALA A 889 -34.12 2.06 26.00
CA ALA A 889 -34.17 3.21 26.89
C ALA A 889 -35.61 3.61 27.24
N ALA A 890 -36.53 3.53 26.28
CA ALA A 890 -37.96 3.80 26.48
C ALA A 890 -38.61 2.81 27.45
N LEU A 891 -38.27 1.52 27.37
CA LEU A 891 -38.77 0.49 28.30
C LEU A 891 -38.22 0.69 29.73
N VAL A 892 -36.99 1.17 29.89
CA VAL A 892 -36.44 1.56 31.20
C VAL A 892 -37.23 2.73 31.79
N GLN A 893 -37.47 3.79 31.01
CA GLN A 893 -38.28 4.92 31.48
C GLN A 893 -39.73 4.50 31.77
N ARG A 894 -40.31 3.59 30.99
CA ARG A 894 -41.66 3.05 31.23
C ARG A 894 -41.76 2.38 32.60
N ARG A 895 -40.76 1.57 32.99
CA ARG A 895 -40.72 0.94 34.31
C ARG A 895 -40.65 1.98 35.44
N ARG A 896 -39.80 3.00 35.30
CA ARG A 896 -39.71 4.11 36.28
C ARG A 896 -41.04 4.84 36.45
N LEU A 897 -41.74 5.13 35.34
CA LEU A 897 -43.07 5.73 35.41
C LEU A 897 -44.03 4.86 36.23
N VAL A 898 -44.08 3.55 35.96
CA VAL A 898 -44.94 2.61 36.70
C VAL A 898 -44.58 2.57 38.19
N GLU A 899 -43.29 2.55 38.53
CA GLU A 899 -42.81 2.57 39.92
C GLU A 899 -43.21 3.85 40.67
N MET A 900 -43.35 4.97 39.95
CA MET A 900 -43.85 6.25 40.47
C MET A 900 -45.38 6.33 40.51
N GLY A 901 -46.11 5.30 40.06
CA GLY A 901 -47.57 5.32 39.93
C GLY A 901 -48.08 6.15 38.74
N LEU A 902 -47.21 6.43 37.77
CA LEU A 902 -47.47 7.23 36.57
C LEU A 902 -47.57 6.38 35.30
N GLY A 903 -48.18 6.96 34.27
CA GLY A 903 -48.38 6.35 32.95
C GLY A 903 -47.88 7.23 31.79
N PRO A 904 -48.04 6.75 30.54
CA PRO A 904 -47.64 7.52 29.36
C PRO A 904 -48.41 8.84 29.21
N ARG A 905 -49.60 8.95 29.81
CA ARG A 905 -50.40 10.18 29.81
C ARG A 905 -49.74 11.33 30.58
N ASP A 906 -48.91 11.01 31.56
CA ASP A 906 -48.20 11.97 32.41
C ASP A 906 -46.92 12.51 31.74
N VAL A 907 -46.58 12.02 30.55
CA VAL A 907 -45.41 12.47 29.78
C VAL A 907 -45.76 13.72 28.97
N GLU A 908 -45.01 14.80 29.18
CA GLU A 908 -45.08 16.03 28.38
C GLU A 908 -44.33 15.86 27.06
N ARG A 909 -43.05 15.46 27.13
CA ARG A 909 -42.18 15.27 25.97
C ARG A 909 -41.05 14.30 26.25
N ILE A 910 -40.48 13.75 25.19
CA ILE A 910 -39.34 12.84 25.23
C ILE A 910 -38.28 13.37 24.28
N GLU A 911 -37.05 13.50 24.76
CA GLU A 911 -35.89 13.78 23.93
C GLU A 911 -35.09 12.50 23.72
N VAL A 912 -34.84 12.15 22.46
CA VAL A 912 -34.04 11.00 22.04
C VAL A 912 -32.79 11.53 21.36
N ARG A 913 -31.67 11.49 22.07
CA ARG A 913 -30.35 11.82 21.55
C ARG A 913 -29.76 10.59 20.87
N THR A 914 -29.39 10.66 19.59
CA THR A 914 -29.00 9.48 18.79
C THR A 914 -27.98 9.82 17.70
N THR A 915 -27.60 8.88 16.84
CA THR A 915 -26.60 9.08 15.79
C THR A 915 -27.17 9.86 14.60
N LYS A 916 -26.30 10.53 13.82
CA LYS A 916 -26.69 11.15 12.54
C LYS A 916 -27.26 10.14 11.54
N ALA A 917 -26.84 8.87 11.62
CA ALA A 917 -27.41 7.81 10.80
C ALA A 917 -28.87 7.51 11.20
N ALA A 918 -29.16 7.39 12.50
CA ALA A 918 -30.53 7.21 12.98
C ALA A 918 -31.44 8.37 12.58
N ASP A 919 -30.96 9.61 12.71
CA ASP A 919 -31.66 10.82 12.28
C ASP A 919 -31.97 10.78 10.78
N LEU A 920 -30.99 10.42 9.94
CA LEU A 920 -31.16 10.37 8.49
C LEU A 920 -32.12 9.26 8.02
N ILE A 921 -32.13 8.10 8.68
CA ILE A 921 -32.84 6.89 8.19
C ILE A 921 -34.25 6.80 8.75
N ILE A 922 -34.43 7.04 10.06
CA ILE A 922 -35.66 6.67 10.78
C ILE A 922 -36.33 7.83 11.52
N ASN A 923 -35.85 9.07 11.37
CA ASN A 923 -36.60 10.25 11.84
C ASN A 923 -37.69 10.62 10.80
N LYS A 924 -38.94 10.22 11.06
CA LYS A 924 -40.08 10.48 10.14
C LYS A 924 -41.14 11.37 10.79
N GLN A 925 -41.48 12.45 10.09
CA GLN A 925 -42.56 13.37 10.45
C GLN A 925 -43.81 13.12 9.59
N GLY A 926 -44.99 13.39 10.13
CA GLY A 926 -46.26 13.25 9.40
C GLY A 926 -46.91 11.86 9.47
N PRO A 927 -47.93 11.61 8.62
CA PRO A 927 -48.65 10.34 8.56
C PRO A 927 -47.74 9.18 8.10
N LEU A 928 -48.03 7.97 8.59
CA LEU A 928 -47.34 6.73 8.20
C LEU A 928 -48.37 5.81 7.53
N TYR A 929 -48.07 5.31 6.33
CA TYR A 929 -49.10 4.73 5.47
C TYR A 929 -49.10 3.20 5.44
N ASN A 930 -47.99 2.56 5.75
CA ASN A 930 -47.84 1.12 5.67
C ASN A 930 -46.92 0.58 6.79
N ALA A 931 -46.83 -0.75 6.92
CA ALA A 931 -45.97 -1.38 7.93
C ALA A 931 -44.49 -0.99 7.81
N ALA A 932 -43.98 -0.84 6.58
CA ALA A 932 -42.61 -0.43 6.31
C ALA A 932 -42.31 1.03 6.68
N ASP A 933 -43.33 1.88 6.82
CA ASP A 933 -43.18 3.22 7.38
C ASP A 933 -43.06 3.21 8.90
N ARG A 934 -43.82 2.33 9.55
CA ARG A 934 -43.92 2.24 11.01
C ARG A 934 -42.68 1.62 11.64
N ASP A 935 -42.12 0.56 11.04
CA ASP A 935 -40.87 -0.07 11.52
C ASP A 935 -39.62 0.83 11.30
N HIS A 936 -39.68 1.81 10.39
CA HIS A 936 -38.65 2.80 10.07
C HIS A 936 -38.99 4.21 10.58
N CYS A 937 -39.69 4.31 11.72
CA CYS A 937 -39.96 5.57 12.40
C CYS A 937 -39.59 5.44 13.88
N ILE A 938 -38.48 6.07 14.29
CA ILE A 938 -37.98 6.01 15.67
C ILE A 938 -39.02 6.53 16.67
N GLN A 939 -39.79 7.57 16.30
CA GLN A 939 -40.88 8.09 17.12
C GLN A 939 -41.99 7.05 17.31
N TYR A 940 -42.32 6.28 16.28
CA TYR A 940 -43.35 5.25 16.35
C TYR A 940 -42.93 4.14 17.32
N VAL A 941 -41.72 3.59 17.16
CA VAL A 941 -41.26 2.46 17.99
C VAL A 941 -41.04 2.86 19.46
N VAL A 942 -40.56 4.09 19.72
CA VAL A 942 -40.43 4.63 21.08
C VAL A 942 -41.80 4.85 21.71
N ALA A 943 -42.73 5.51 21.01
CA ALA A 943 -44.08 5.75 21.50
C ALA A 943 -44.84 4.43 21.76
N LEU A 944 -44.73 3.48 20.84
CA LEU A 944 -45.32 2.15 20.96
C LEU A 944 -44.77 1.42 22.19
N ALA A 945 -43.45 1.39 22.38
CA ALA A 945 -42.82 0.71 23.51
C ALA A 945 -43.29 1.27 24.87
N LEU A 946 -43.47 2.60 24.97
CA LEU A 946 -43.99 3.25 26.17
C LEU A 946 -45.46 2.91 26.43
N LEU A 947 -46.30 2.96 25.40
CA LEU A 947 -47.74 2.68 25.50
C LEU A 947 -48.00 1.21 25.79
N LYS A 948 -47.36 0.31 25.01
CA LYS A 948 -47.48 -1.15 25.14
C LYS A 948 -46.85 -1.67 26.43
N GLY A 949 -45.76 -1.04 26.89
CA GLY A 949 -44.98 -1.50 28.05
C GLY A 949 -44.07 -2.71 27.77
N SER A 950 -43.96 -3.11 26.50
CA SER A 950 -43.07 -4.19 26.04
C SER A 950 -42.52 -3.84 24.65
N ALA A 951 -41.53 -4.61 24.19
CA ALA A 951 -40.92 -4.38 22.89
C ALA A 951 -41.94 -4.54 21.74
N PRO A 952 -41.79 -3.77 20.64
CA PRO A 952 -42.58 -3.95 19.43
C PRO A 952 -42.45 -5.37 18.86
N GLU A 953 -43.54 -5.88 18.31
CA GLU A 953 -43.63 -7.17 17.61
C GLU A 953 -44.10 -6.95 16.17
N VAL A 954 -43.88 -7.92 15.28
CA VAL A 954 -44.21 -7.80 13.84
C VAL A 954 -45.68 -7.41 13.63
N GLN A 955 -46.60 -8.00 14.40
CA GLN A 955 -48.03 -7.67 14.27
C GLN A 955 -48.37 -6.22 14.62
N ASP A 956 -47.54 -5.52 15.41
CA ASP A 956 -47.83 -4.15 15.83
C ASP A 956 -47.70 -3.15 14.68
N TYR A 957 -47.01 -3.53 13.60
CA TYR A 957 -46.79 -2.70 12.42
C TYR A 957 -47.82 -2.92 11.31
N LEU A 958 -48.62 -3.98 11.35
CA LEU A 958 -49.59 -4.30 10.29
C LEU A 958 -50.72 -3.25 10.22
N ASP A 959 -51.34 -3.09 9.07
CA ASP A 959 -52.41 -2.10 8.87
C ASP A 959 -53.68 -2.42 9.68
N GLU A 960 -53.87 -3.69 10.01
CA GLU A 960 -54.93 -4.21 10.87
C GLU A 960 -54.61 -4.05 12.38
N SER A 961 -53.38 -3.68 12.73
CA SER A 961 -52.95 -3.45 14.11
C SER A 961 -53.79 -2.37 14.78
N CYS A 962 -54.14 -2.54 16.06
CA CYS A 962 -54.81 -1.50 16.84
C CYS A 962 -53.94 -0.23 16.96
N TRP A 963 -52.62 -0.37 16.87
CA TRP A 963 -51.66 0.74 16.94
C TRP A 963 -51.65 1.60 15.68
N ALA A 964 -51.93 1.01 14.52
CA ALA A 964 -51.92 1.71 13.23
C ALA A 964 -52.94 2.87 13.17
N LYS A 965 -54.04 2.76 13.93
CA LYS A 965 -55.13 3.74 14.00
C LYS A 965 -55.24 4.42 15.37
N SER A 966 -54.26 4.24 16.26
CA SER A 966 -54.32 4.76 17.63
C SER A 966 -54.04 6.26 17.70
N GLU A 967 -55.03 7.03 18.16
CA GLU A 967 -54.87 8.47 18.43
C GLU A 967 -53.88 8.74 19.57
N GLU A 968 -53.84 7.88 20.59
CA GLU A 968 -52.88 8.00 21.70
C GLU A 968 -51.43 7.82 21.21
N LEU A 969 -51.19 6.84 20.34
CA LEU A 969 -49.88 6.63 19.72
C LEU A 969 -49.50 7.82 18.82
N ALA A 970 -50.43 8.29 17.99
CA ALA A 970 -50.21 9.46 17.15
C ALA A 970 -49.90 10.71 17.98
N SER A 971 -50.56 10.89 19.13
CA SER A 971 -50.28 11.98 20.07
C SER A 971 -48.90 11.83 20.70
N MET A 972 -48.55 10.63 21.18
CA MET A 972 -47.26 10.36 21.80
C MET A 972 -46.10 10.55 20.81
N ARG A 973 -46.25 10.13 19.55
CA ARG A 973 -45.24 10.36 18.50
C ARG A 973 -44.84 11.82 18.35
N LYS A 974 -45.82 12.75 18.40
CA LYS A 974 -45.56 14.20 18.30
C LYS A 974 -44.75 14.75 19.48
N ARG A 975 -44.69 14.01 20.59
CA ARG A 975 -43.94 14.36 21.80
C ARG A 975 -42.52 13.79 21.82
N VAL A 976 -42.17 12.92 20.87
CA VAL A 976 -40.82 12.33 20.74
C VAL A 976 -39.97 13.18 19.80
N LEU A 977 -39.01 13.90 20.37
CA LEU A 977 -38.04 14.72 19.66
C LEU A 977 -36.75 13.94 19.45
N VAL A 978 -36.23 13.93 18.22
CA VAL A 978 -35.00 13.23 17.87
C VAL A 978 -33.91 14.27 17.66
N VAL A 979 -32.76 14.08 18.32
CA VAL A 979 -31.64 15.02 18.29
C VAL A 979 -30.36 14.26 17.93
N PRO A 980 -29.71 14.56 16.79
CA PRO A 980 -28.43 13.95 16.44
C PRO A 980 -27.32 14.44 17.40
N ASP A 981 -26.46 13.52 17.81
CA ASP A 981 -25.34 13.76 18.74
C ASP A 981 -24.00 13.39 18.11
N ASP A 982 -23.04 14.32 18.20
CA ASP A 982 -21.74 14.17 17.57
C ASP A 982 -20.89 13.07 18.21
N ARG A 983 -20.99 12.84 19.52
CA ARG A 983 -20.22 11.80 20.22
C ARG A 983 -20.76 10.41 19.90
N LEU A 984 -22.07 10.21 19.98
CA LEU A 984 -22.72 8.93 19.59
C LEU A 984 -22.46 8.63 18.11
N THR A 985 -22.40 9.66 17.26
CA THR A 985 -22.04 9.50 15.84
C THR A 985 -20.56 9.11 15.66
N ALA A 986 -19.65 9.73 16.42
CA ALA A 986 -18.23 9.36 16.38
C ALA A 986 -18.01 7.91 16.85
N ASP A 987 -18.63 7.52 17.96
CA ASP A 987 -18.52 6.18 18.54
C ASP A 987 -19.19 5.10 17.65
N TYR A 988 -20.18 5.48 16.84
CA TYR A 988 -20.76 4.64 15.77
C TYR A 988 -19.79 4.41 14.59
N LEU A 989 -18.97 5.39 14.23
CA LEU A 989 -18.00 5.25 13.13
C LEU A 989 -16.68 4.60 13.58
N ASP A 990 -16.31 4.73 14.86
CA ASP A 990 -15.11 4.15 15.45
C ASP A 990 -15.13 2.61 15.39
N LEU A 991 -14.13 2.01 14.74
CA LEU A 991 -14.03 0.55 14.55
C LEU A 991 -13.73 -0.20 15.86
N ASP A 992 -13.17 0.48 16.84
CA ASP A 992 -12.89 -0.04 18.18
C ASP A 992 -14.06 0.23 19.14
N LYS A 993 -15.20 0.74 18.67
CA LYS A 993 -16.42 0.88 19.46
C LYS A 993 -17.63 0.30 18.76
N LYS A 994 -17.96 0.82 17.58
CA LYS A 994 -19.15 0.53 16.79
C LYS A 994 -20.46 0.60 17.58
N SER A 995 -20.57 1.57 18.50
CA SER A 995 -21.80 1.75 19.28
C SER A 995 -23.00 2.10 18.38
N ILE A 996 -24.19 1.64 18.74
CA ILE A 996 -25.46 2.07 18.10
C ILE A 996 -26.31 2.72 19.19
N GLY A 997 -25.72 3.73 19.81
CA GLY A 997 -26.21 4.29 21.06
C GLY A 997 -27.37 5.27 20.88
N SER A 998 -28.31 5.25 21.83
CA SER A 998 -29.33 6.29 22.00
C SER A 998 -29.49 6.62 23.47
N ALA A 999 -29.74 7.89 23.77
CA ALA A 999 -30.04 8.38 25.12
C ALA A 999 -31.44 8.99 25.16
N LEU A 1000 -32.22 8.66 26.18
CA LEU A 1000 -33.63 9.04 26.28
C LEU A 1000 -33.92 9.77 27.58
N THR A 1001 -34.39 11.02 27.46
CA THR A 1001 -34.79 11.88 28.58
C THR A 1001 -36.30 12.14 28.52
N THR A 1002 -37.00 11.90 29.62
CA THR A 1002 -38.46 12.04 29.72
C THR A 1002 -38.81 13.23 30.61
N PHE A 1003 -39.66 14.12 30.09
CA PHE A 1003 -40.19 15.29 30.79
C PHE A 1003 -41.66 15.03 31.10
N LEU A 1004 -42.07 15.25 32.35
CA LEU A 1004 -43.43 15.01 32.84
C LEU A 1004 -44.25 16.30 32.87
N GLN A 1005 -45.58 16.16 32.83
CA GLN A 1005 -46.54 17.28 32.83
C GLN A 1005 -46.45 18.16 34.09
N ASP A 1006 -45.91 17.65 35.19
CA ASP A 1006 -45.70 18.39 36.44
C ASP A 1006 -44.37 19.17 36.48
N GLY A 1007 -43.60 19.13 35.39
CA GLY A 1007 -42.28 19.75 35.26
C GLY A 1007 -41.11 18.86 35.71
N THR A 1008 -41.36 17.66 36.23
CA THR A 1008 -40.31 16.71 36.62
C THR A 1008 -39.55 16.19 35.38
N ILE A 1009 -38.22 16.10 35.48
CA ILE A 1009 -37.36 15.53 34.44
C ILE A 1009 -36.76 14.24 34.97
N LEU A 1010 -37.05 13.12 34.32
CA LEU A 1010 -36.46 11.83 34.69
C LEU A 1010 -35.00 11.77 34.24
N PRO A 1011 -34.09 11.12 35.02
CA PRO A 1011 -32.70 10.95 34.62
C PRO A 1011 -32.57 10.29 33.24
N GLU A 1012 -31.68 10.82 32.40
CA GLU A 1012 -31.40 10.28 31.06
C GLU A 1012 -31.01 8.80 31.15
N VAL A 1013 -31.55 7.99 30.25
CA VAL A 1013 -31.15 6.59 30.08
C VAL A 1013 -30.35 6.48 28.79
N LEU A 1014 -29.03 6.29 28.91
CA LEU A 1014 -28.14 6.00 27.79
C LEU A 1014 -28.01 4.48 27.61
N VAL A 1015 -28.37 4.00 26.43
CA VAL A 1015 -28.09 2.63 25.98
C VAL A 1015 -27.07 2.73 24.85
N GLU A 1016 -25.79 2.53 25.16
CA GLU A 1016 -24.69 2.63 24.18
C GLU A 1016 -24.55 1.36 23.32
N TYR A 1017 -24.69 0.19 23.96
CA TYR A 1017 -24.61 -1.13 23.32
C TYR A 1017 -25.92 -1.91 23.56
N PRO A 1018 -26.88 -1.88 22.61
CA PRO A 1018 -28.14 -2.60 22.77
C PRO A 1018 -27.92 -4.11 22.89
N ILE A 1019 -28.93 -4.85 23.36
CA ILE A 1019 -28.81 -6.28 23.71
C ILE A 1019 -28.34 -7.17 22.56
N GLY A 1020 -28.55 -6.74 21.32
CA GLY A 1020 -28.10 -7.44 20.10
C GLY A 1020 -26.66 -7.15 19.66
N HIS A 1021 -25.98 -6.19 20.31
CA HIS A 1021 -24.64 -5.76 19.93
C HIS A 1021 -23.57 -6.68 20.53
N VAL A 1022 -22.57 -7.10 19.76
CA VAL A 1022 -21.55 -8.09 20.18
C VAL A 1022 -20.79 -7.79 21.48
N ARG A 1023 -20.75 -6.52 21.90
CA ARG A 1023 -20.14 -6.11 23.19
C ARG A 1023 -21.05 -6.31 24.39
N ASN A 1024 -22.34 -6.55 24.18
CA ASN A 1024 -23.27 -6.83 25.25
C ASN A 1024 -23.12 -8.31 25.67
N PRO A 1025 -22.81 -8.60 26.94
CA PRO A 1025 -22.57 -9.98 27.38
C PRO A 1025 -23.82 -10.87 27.27
N GLY A 1026 -25.02 -10.27 27.19
CA GLY A 1026 -26.27 -11.01 27.01
C GLY A 1026 -26.56 -11.45 25.58
N THR A 1027 -25.85 -10.92 24.57
CA THR A 1027 -26.19 -11.10 23.15
C THR A 1027 -26.31 -12.56 22.73
N SER A 1028 -25.32 -13.39 23.07
CA SER A 1028 -25.30 -14.79 22.65
C SER A 1028 -26.54 -15.56 23.12
N ALA A 1029 -27.02 -15.29 24.34
CA ALA A 1029 -28.20 -15.94 24.89
C ALA A 1029 -29.48 -15.49 24.18
N VAL A 1030 -29.67 -14.17 23.99
CA VAL A 1030 -30.90 -13.66 23.36
C VAL A 1030 -30.99 -13.98 21.87
N VAL A 1031 -29.86 -14.00 21.15
CA VAL A 1031 -29.83 -14.42 19.73
C VAL A 1031 -30.16 -15.91 19.62
N ARG A 1032 -29.65 -16.72 20.56
CA ARG A 1032 -30.06 -18.13 20.69
C ARG A 1032 -31.57 -18.27 20.89
N ASP A 1033 -32.12 -17.57 21.86
CA ASP A 1033 -33.57 -17.63 22.14
C ASP A 1033 -34.41 -17.16 20.94
N LYS A 1034 -33.91 -16.17 20.18
CA LYS A 1034 -34.55 -15.70 18.94
C LYS A 1034 -34.59 -16.80 17.88
N TYR A 1035 -33.45 -17.35 17.45
CA TYR A 1035 -33.49 -18.35 16.39
C TYR A 1035 -34.24 -19.61 16.84
N TRP A 1036 -34.19 -19.97 18.13
CA TRP A 1036 -35.02 -21.05 18.69
C TRP A 1036 -36.51 -20.77 18.56
N ARG A 1037 -36.98 -19.58 18.97
CA ARG A 1037 -38.39 -19.17 18.79
C ARG A 1037 -38.81 -19.23 17.33
N ASN A 1038 -37.95 -18.73 16.44
CA ASN A 1038 -38.26 -18.65 15.03
C ASN A 1038 -38.32 -20.04 14.38
N LEU A 1039 -37.36 -20.92 14.68
CA LEU A 1039 -37.37 -22.30 14.18
C LEU A 1039 -38.57 -23.11 14.71
N ARG A 1040 -38.99 -22.90 15.97
CA ARG A 1040 -40.17 -23.55 16.59
C ARG A 1040 -41.51 -23.26 15.90
N LEU A 1041 -41.54 -22.27 15.00
CA LEU A 1041 -42.70 -22.00 14.16
C LEU A 1041 -42.98 -23.17 13.21
N MET A 1042 -41.94 -23.90 12.79
CA MET A 1042 -42.07 -25.04 11.86
C MET A 1042 -41.55 -26.36 12.44
N PHE A 1043 -40.53 -26.33 13.29
CA PHE A 1043 -39.80 -27.52 13.73
C PHE A 1043 -40.00 -27.82 15.22
N SER A 1044 -39.89 -29.10 15.60
CA SER A 1044 -39.87 -29.60 16.97
C SER A 1044 -38.53 -29.31 17.65
N ASP A 1045 -38.52 -29.31 18.99
CA ASP A 1045 -37.29 -29.02 19.75
C ASP A 1045 -36.18 -30.03 19.45
N ALA A 1046 -36.52 -31.32 19.28
CA ALA A 1046 -35.56 -32.37 18.93
C ALA A 1046 -34.95 -32.15 17.54
N HIS A 1047 -35.74 -31.69 16.56
CA HIS A 1047 -35.24 -31.38 15.23
C HIS A 1047 -34.33 -30.15 15.23
N ILE A 1048 -34.68 -29.13 16.02
CA ILE A 1048 -33.85 -27.92 16.19
C ILE A 1048 -32.50 -28.26 16.83
N ASP A 1049 -32.47 -29.15 17.83
CA ASP A 1049 -31.21 -29.64 18.39
C ASP A 1049 -30.34 -30.34 17.32
N GLY A 1050 -30.97 -31.11 16.43
CA GLY A 1050 -30.31 -31.71 15.27
C GLY A 1050 -29.73 -30.68 14.29
N ILE A 1051 -30.48 -29.62 13.98
CA ILE A 1051 -30.01 -28.49 13.16
C ILE A 1051 -28.77 -27.84 13.79
N ILE A 1052 -28.82 -27.56 15.10
CA ILE A 1052 -27.72 -26.89 15.81
C ILE A 1052 -26.47 -27.79 15.83
N ALA A 1053 -26.64 -29.09 16.10
CA ALA A 1053 -25.54 -30.04 16.08
C ALA A 1053 -24.88 -30.14 14.68
N SER A 1054 -25.68 -30.09 13.61
CA SER A 1054 -25.18 -30.13 12.23
C SER A 1054 -24.32 -28.92 11.86
N VAL A 1055 -24.58 -27.74 12.43
CA VAL A 1055 -23.76 -26.53 12.19
C VAL A 1055 -22.37 -26.63 12.84
N GLU A 1056 -22.19 -27.49 13.83
CA GLU A 1056 -20.88 -27.77 14.45
C GLU A 1056 -20.10 -28.85 13.69
N ASN A 1057 -20.75 -29.65 12.84
CA ASN A 1057 -20.09 -30.67 12.03
C ASN A 1057 -19.50 -30.07 10.75
N ASN A 1058 -18.21 -29.73 10.79
CA ASN A 1058 -17.49 -29.11 9.67
C ASN A 1058 -17.51 -29.93 8.36
N GLU A 1059 -17.61 -31.26 8.44
CA GLU A 1059 -17.53 -32.16 7.27
C GLU A 1059 -18.90 -32.52 6.68
N LEU A 1060 -20.00 -32.15 7.35
CA LEU A 1060 -21.34 -32.41 6.85
C LEU A 1060 -21.53 -31.77 5.47
N SER A 1061 -22.12 -32.50 4.53
CA SER A 1061 -22.36 -31.95 3.21
C SER A 1061 -23.43 -30.86 3.27
N ILE A 1062 -23.29 -29.84 2.41
CA ILE A 1062 -24.22 -28.71 2.42
C ILE A 1062 -25.65 -29.16 2.05
N SER A 1063 -25.80 -30.14 1.15
CA SER A 1063 -27.13 -30.65 0.78
C SER A 1063 -27.84 -31.39 1.92
N GLU A 1064 -27.11 -32.17 2.72
CA GLU A 1064 -27.65 -32.82 3.92
C GLU A 1064 -28.10 -31.78 4.97
N PHE A 1065 -27.33 -30.71 5.14
CA PHE A 1065 -27.72 -29.61 6.03
C PHE A 1065 -28.99 -28.91 5.56
N VAL A 1066 -29.10 -28.59 4.26
CA VAL A 1066 -30.28 -27.94 3.68
C VAL A 1066 -31.52 -28.84 3.76
N ASP A 1067 -31.35 -30.16 3.65
CA ASP A 1067 -32.46 -31.13 3.77
C ASP A 1067 -33.13 -31.11 5.14
N LEU A 1068 -32.45 -30.64 6.20
CA LEU A 1068 -33.06 -30.43 7.52
C LEU A 1068 -34.13 -29.33 7.51
N PHE A 1069 -34.18 -28.47 6.50
CA PHE A 1069 -35.13 -27.36 6.42
C PHE A 1069 -36.18 -27.52 5.30
N TRP A 1070 -36.06 -28.54 4.46
CA TRP A 1070 -36.95 -28.72 3.30
C TRP A 1070 -38.21 -29.51 3.66
N LEU A 1071 -39.38 -29.00 3.30
CA LEU A 1071 -40.67 -29.61 3.63
C LEU A 1071 -41.14 -30.55 2.51
N GLN A 1072 -41.39 -31.82 2.82
CA GLN A 1072 -41.89 -32.82 1.86
C GLN A 1072 -43.41 -32.73 1.65
N SER A 1073 -44.19 -32.28 2.64
CA SER A 1073 -45.64 -32.05 2.56
C SER A 1073 -46.09 -30.81 3.35
N LEU A 1074 -47.22 -30.20 2.96
CA LEU A 1074 -47.88 -29.12 3.72
C LEU A 1074 -48.63 -29.63 4.97
N THR A 1075 -48.84 -30.94 5.09
CA THR A 1075 -49.63 -31.58 6.16
C THR A 1075 -48.78 -32.28 7.20
N ASP A 1076 -47.45 -32.13 7.18
CA ASP A 1076 -46.61 -32.73 8.21
C ASP A 1076 -46.90 -32.08 9.58
N PRO A 1077 -47.10 -32.87 10.65
CA PRO A 1077 -46.98 -32.32 12.01
C PRO A 1077 -45.59 -31.68 12.15
N LYS A 1078 -45.42 -30.71 13.07
CA LYS A 1078 -44.10 -30.07 13.32
C LYS A 1078 -42.99 -31.13 13.28
N LEU A 1079 -42.12 -31.04 12.26
CA LEU A 1079 -41.04 -32.02 11.99
C LEU A 1079 -40.11 -32.18 13.19
#